data_AF-A0A535E573-F1
#
_entry.id   AF-A0A535E573-F1
#
_cell.length_a   1.000
_cell.length_b   1.000
_cell.length_c   1.000
_cell.angle_alpha   90.00
_cell.angle_beta   90.00
_cell.angle_gamma   90.00
#
_symmetry.space_group_name_H-M   'P 1'
#
loop_
_entity.id
_entity.type
_entity.pdbx_description
1 polymer ?
#
loop_
_entity_poly.entity_id
_entity_poly.type
_entity_poly.pdbx_seq_one_letter_code
_entity_poly.pdbx_strand_id
1 'polypeptide(L)'
;MQPAVPGLPGLGPGADAAQRGVHRGVDQVAVRHPDRVPVGVPHAHGVLRHEDVPGAVVIGRRTRVQRGQAIVLLAVALIVLLAGIGLAFDAGFDYYWSVGAQRAAAAAALAGVVCMPSQFSPASANPAGFDATDRAIAEARRNGFDVSDTADQVTVTPAQVAGQPTQLQVTVSRTVPTLFMQVFGIRSFTVSQLAVASYLPPVSIGQSGGQQGSTVSQLGTGNNYYFMRAFGWAADRGQGDAYSPNPAYEYGGALSPASTDVHQISAQNGTDTADASLPARGGYNYLITLPGSGYSVQVYNAVFAPDGNGGLAHNYCENSKTVTIPGFLLGSIGPCSSGGNYYYHEEDSVNFSDKTTFDAMEYELFQVNNTFVRSSDVELSDMTVLPIDASGWSASSNQYTNVNTGGKITQAYSLATGQPTDMAIYHNWVNVASYDGSRDGGLVVNQTKYASALAAGTYRLRVDALNYNGTNPPGNGLAHKGYAVRVVAPSGSVCTTCVSAWNDMCYYTPISTTGGGSFTVPLFSLPQQYAGYTVYVDVFDPGDISGGGNVDVNILTPSGSIATPTSPQTVLVQDLGTSRGSAAGATVIGNPSTATFRATSNGTTLYNGHWVELLIPVPSSYNPAAGSSCSPSAGTGTWCLQYVTSTGVTSTDTVTVTIGLQGNPAHLITG
;
A
#
# COMPACT_ATOMS: atom_id res chain seq x y z
N MET A 1 13.04 -6.63 48.96
CA MET A 1 11.73 -7.30 49.10
C MET A 1 10.70 -6.30 49.59
N GLN A 2 9.93 -5.73 48.67
CA GLN A 2 8.51 -5.37 48.78
C GLN A 2 8.03 -5.11 47.34
N PRO A 3 6.75 -5.40 47.02
CA PRO A 3 6.39 -6.03 45.75
C PRO A 3 5.84 -5.05 44.71
N ALA A 4 5.95 -5.47 43.45
CA ALA A 4 5.33 -4.84 42.28
C ALA A 4 3.80 -4.89 42.37
N VAL A 5 3.16 -3.81 41.93
CA VAL A 5 1.70 -3.73 41.76
C VAL A 5 1.33 -4.29 40.37
N PRO A 6 0.24 -5.06 40.22
CA PRO A 6 -0.07 -5.84 39.01
C PRO A 6 -0.58 -4.98 37.85
N GLY A 7 -0.24 -5.41 36.63
CA GLY A 7 -0.68 -4.80 35.37
C GLY A 7 -2.12 -5.16 34.97
N LEU A 8 -2.64 -4.36 34.06
CA LEU A 8 -3.86 -4.55 33.28
C LEU A 8 -3.73 -3.72 31.98
N PRO A 9 -4.45 -4.11 30.90
CA PRO A 9 -3.92 -4.79 29.72
C PRO A 9 -3.39 -3.84 28.64
N GLY A 10 -2.32 -4.27 27.97
CA GLY A 10 -1.73 -3.56 26.84
C GLY A 10 -2.70 -3.50 25.65
N LEU A 11 -3.04 -2.28 25.23
CA LEU A 11 -3.46 -2.04 23.86
C LEU A 11 -2.23 -2.28 22.98
N GLY A 12 -2.29 -3.35 22.18
CA GLY A 12 -1.25 -3.77 21.25
C GLY A 12 -0.92 -2.72 20.17
N PRO A 13 0.12 -2.98 19.36
CA PRO A 13 0.64 -2.04 18.37
C PRO A 13 -0.29 -1.94 17.16
N GLY A 14 -1.39 -1.20 17.31
CA GLY A 14 -2.43 -1.03 16.29
C GLY A 14 -2.22 0.14 15.32
N ALA A 15 -0.98 0.68 15.22
CA ALA A 15 -0.69 1.84 14.35
C ALA A 15 0.64 1.72 13.57
N ASP A 16 1.27 0.54 13.53
CA ASP A 16 2.62 0.36 12.98
C ASP A 16 2.68 -0.13 11.51
N ALA A 17 1.61 0.04 10.74
CA ALA A 17 1.67 -0.21 9.30
C ALA A 17 2.49 0.85 8.54
N ALA A 18 2.65 2.06 9.09
CA ALA A 18 3.36 3.18 8.44
C ALA A 18 4.88 3.24 8.72
N GLN A 19 5.40 2.47 9.69
CA GLN A 19 6.82 2.60 10.11
C GLN A 19 7.82 1.72 9.34
N ARG A 20 7.37 0.78 8.50
CA ARG A 20 8.29 -0.08 7.75
C ARG A 20 9.04 0.61 6.61
N GLY A 21 8.59 1.77 6.13
CA GLY A 21 9.30 2.56 5.11
C GLY A 21 10.50 3.35 5.63
N VAL A 22 10.63 3.54 6.96
CA VAL A 22 11.69 4.36 7.56
C VAL A 22 13.04 3.62 7.60
N HIS A 23 13.04 2.29 7.56
CA HIS A 23 14.25 1.48 7.65
C HIS A 23 15.05 1.34 6.34
N ARG A 24 14.62 1.95 5.22
CA ARG A 24 15.30 1.86 3.92
C ARG A 24 16.04 3.15 3.50
N GLY A 25 16.19 4.12 4.38
CA GLY A 25 16.79 5.43 4.07
C GLY A 25 17.97 5.83 4.94
N VAL A 26 18.68 4.89 5.57
CA VAL A 26 19.82 5.23 6.43
C VAL A 26 21.14 5.05 5.69
N ASP A 27 21.42 5.96 4.76
CA ASP A 27 22.80 6.34 4.47
C ASP A 27 22.92 7.86 4.32
N GLN A 28 23.56 8.44 5.33
CA GLN A 28 24.25 9.72 5.37
C GLN A 28 23.42 11.01 5.22
N VAL A 29 22.79 11.43 6.32
CA VAL A 29 22.69 12.86 6.66
C VAL A 29 23.49 13.11 7.94
N ALA A 30 24.73 13.57 7.75
CA ALA A 30 25.59 14.04 8.81
C ALA A 30 25.01 15.34 9.41
N VAL A 31 24.42 15.25 10.60
CA VAL A 31 24.10 16.45 11.39
C VAL A 31 25.40 16.95 12.02
N ARG A 32 26.05 17.91 11.35
CA ARG A 32 27.15 18.69 11.91
C ARG A 32 26.62 19.62 12.99
N HIS A 33 27.17 19.50 14.20
CA HIS A 33 27.03 20.48 15.27
C HIS A 33 27.67 21.82 14.87
N PRO A 34 27.05 22.98 15.18
CA PRO A 34 27.70 24.27 15.03
C PRO A 34 28.59 24.59 16.24
N ASP A 35 29.76 25.13 15.89
CA ASP A 35 30.55 26.15 16.60
C ASP A 35 31.39 25.79 17.83
N ARG A 36 32.70 25.68 17.57
CA ARG A 36 33.71 26.43 18.32
C ARG A 36 34.76 26.99 17.36
N VAL A 37 34.81 28.31 17.24
CA VAL A 37 35.97 29.08 16.77
C VAL A 37 36.33 30.07 17.87
N PRO A 38 37.63 30.17 18.21
CA PRO A 38 38.22 31.49 18.28
C PRO A 38 39.41 31.62 17.32
N VAL A 39 39.35 32.68 16.53
CA VAL A 39 40.41 33.23 15.69
C VAL A 39 41.53 33.79 16.57
N GLY A 40 42.78 33.52 16.21
CA GLY A 40 43.97 34.04 16.88
C GLY A 40 44.45 35.39 16.38
N VAL A 41 45.50 35.93 17.03
CA VAL A 41 46.45 36.91 16.46
C VAL A 41 47.83 36.71 17.15
N PRO A 42 48.98 36.89 16.46
CA PRO A 42 50.31 36.48 16.93
C PRO A 42 51.21 37.59 17.51
N HIS A 43 52.28 37.12 18.16
CA HIS A 43 53.62 37.68 18.48
C HIS A 43 53.89 39.21 18.43
N ALA A 44 54.54 39.75 19.48
CA ALA A 44 56.00 40.00 19.53
C ALA A 44 56.48 40.87 20.73
N HIS A 45 57.56 40.40 21.37
CA HIS A 45 58.73 41.09 21.96
C HIS A 45 58.66 42.31 22.89
N GLY A 46 59.43 42.20 24.01
CA GLY A 46 60.10 43.30 24.73
C GLY A 46 59.95 43.20 26.25
N VAL A 47 60.77 42.47 27.03
CA VAL A 47 62.17 42.74 27.44
C VAL A 47 62.35 43.97 28.36
N LEU A 48 62.60 43.65 29.65
CA LEU A 48 63.44 44.31 30.69
C LEU A 48 62.86 45.30 31.75
N ARG A 49 63.17 44.90 33.00
CA ARG A 49 63.55 45.68 34.21
C ARG A 49 62.41 46.46 34.92
N HIS A 50 62.39 46.62 36.24
CA HIS A 50 63.45 46.72 37.25
C HIS A 50 62.92 46.32 38.65
N GLU A 51 63.87 46.08 39.55
CA GLU A 51 63.83 45.50 40.90
C GLU A 51 63.00 46.24 41.98
N ASP A 52 62.68 45.47 43.04
CA ASP A 52 62.47 45.91 44.43
C ASP A 52 63.57 46.89 44.91
N VAL A 53 63.27 47.87 45.79
CA VAL A 53 63.31 47.83 47.28
C VAL A 53 62.79 49.20 47.87
N PRO A 54 62.70 49.48 49.20
CA PRO A 54 61.52 50.10 49.80
C PRO A 54 61.78 51.50 50.41
N GLY A 55 60.72 52.21 50.82
CA GLY A 55 60.88 53.46 51.56
C GLY A 55 59.58 53.97 52.15
N ALA A 56 59.43 53.83 53.46
CA ALA A 56 58.33 54.39 54.23
C ALA A 56 58.48 55.91 54.39
N VAL A 57 57.39 56.66 54.15
CA VAL A 57 57.12 57.92 54.86
C VAL A 57 55.60 58.03 55.08
N VAL A 58 55.19 58.03 56.35
CA VAL A 58 53.86 58.34 56.82
C VAL A 58 53.78 59.84 57.05
N ILE A 59 52.90 60.58 56.35
CA ILE A 59 52.29 61.82 56.87
C ILE A 59 50.88 62.02 56.26
N GLY A 60 49.88 62.22 57.14
CA GLY A 60 48.87 63.26 56.90
C GLY A 60 47.49 62.85 56.39
N ARG A 61 46.61 62.46 57.32
CA ARG A 61 45.17 62.27 57.19
C ARG A 61 44.45 63.45 56.49
N ARG A 62 43.71 63.18 55.40
CA ARG A 62 42.46 63.87 55.04
C ARG A 62 41.52 62.90 54.33
N THR A 63 40.73 62.18 55.12
CA THR A 63 39.55 61.46 54.68
C THR A 63 38.52 62.48 54.15
N ARG A 64 38.41 62.63 52.84
CA ARG A 64 37.18 63.12 52.21
C ARG A 64 36.36 61.91 51.78
N VAL A 65 35.12 61.93 52.25
CA VAL A 65 34.14 60.86 52.20
C VAL A 65 33.66 60.66 50.76
N GLN A 66 33.93 59.47 50.21
CA GLN A 66 33.17 58.85 49.12
C GLN A 66 32.78 57.40 49.50
N ARG A 67 32.42 57.16 50.77
CA ARG A 67 32.08 55.82 51.28
C ARG A 67 30.60 55.42 51.13
N GLY A 68 29.78 56.24 50.46
CA GLY A 68 28.35 55.95 50.25
C GLY A 68 27.95 55.59 48.81
N GLN A 69 28.68 56.05 47.78
CA GLN A 69 28.29 55.80 46.39
C GLN A 69 28.63 54.39 45.90
N ALA A 70 29.76 53.82 46.33
CA ALA A 70 30.18 52.49 45.88
C ALA A 70 29.20 51.38 46.30
N ILE A 71 28.62 51.47 47.50
CA ILE A 71 27.64 50.48 47.98
C ILE A 71 26.28 50.63 47.28
N VAL A 72 25.89 51.85 46.92
CA VAL A 72 24.67 52.12 46.13
C VAL A 72 24.84 51.61 44.69
N LEU A 73 25.98 51.87 44.05
CA LEU A 73 26.29 51.35 42.72
C LEU A 73 26.41 49.83 42.70
N LEU A 74 27.01 49.22 43.73
CA LEU A 74 27.07 47.77 43.89
C LEU A 74 25.66 47.16 44.07
N ALA A 75 24.81 47.79 44.88
CA ALA A 75 23.43 47.34 45.09
C ALA A 75 22.60 47.42 43.79
N VAL A 76 22.73 48.52 43.04
CA VAL A 76 22.07 48.68 41.73
C VAL A 76 22.62 47.66 40.72
N ALA A 77 23.94 47.46 40.66
CA ALA A 77 24.56 46.48 39.78
C ALA A 77 24.11 45.05 40.09
N LEU A 78 24.00 44.69 41.38
CA LEU A 78 23.48 43.39 41.81
C LEU A 78 22.03 43.18 41.40
N ILE A 79 21.17 44.20 41.56
CA ILE A 79 19.76 44.16 41.13
C ILE A 79 19.66 43.96 39.62
N VAL A 80 20.46 44.70 38.83
CA VAL A 80 20.47 44.56 37.37
C VAL A 80 20.94 43.16 36.95
N LEU A 81 21.96 42.62 37.62
CA LEU A 81 22.50 41.29 37.31
C LEU A 81 21.50 40.18 37.67
N LEU A 82 20.82 40.29 38.81
CA LEU A 82 19.73 39.37 39.19
C LEU A 82 18.52 39.48 38.25
N ALA A 83 18.17 40.69 37.81
CA ALA A 83 17.12 40.89 36.81
C ALA A 83 17.49 40.25 35.46
N GLY A 84 18.76 40.36 35.05
CA GLY A 84 19.27 39.69 33.85
C GLY A 84 19.21 38.17 33.92
N ILE A 85 19.61 37.58 35.06
CA ILE A 85 19.48 36.13 35.30
C ILE A 85 18.01 35.70 35.29
N GLY A 86 17.13 36.49 35.92
CA GLY A 86 15.71 36.22 35.98
C GLY A 86 15.05 36.20 34.60
N LEU A 87 15.37 37.18 33.76
CA LEU A 87 14.90 37.26 32.38
C LEU A 87 15.44 36.08 31.54
N ALA A 88 16.69 35.67 31.76
CA ALA A 88 17.26 34.49 31.10
C ALA A 88 16.53 33.19 31.52
N PHE A 89 16.12 33.07 32.79
CA PHE A 89 15.35 31.93 33.26
C PHE A 89 13.95 31.90 32.64
N ASP A 90 13.23 33.03 32.66
CA ASP A 90 11.90 33.11 32.06
C ASP A 90 11.94 32.83 30.55
N ALA A 91 12.95 33.33 29.84
CA ALA A 91 13.16 33.02 28.41
C ALA A 91 13.50 31.54 28.17
N GLY A 92 14.30 30.92 29.04
CA GLY A 92 14.60 29.50 28.96
C GLY A 92 13.36 28.63 29.21
N PHE A 93 12.50 29.04 30.14
CA PHE A 93 11.25 28.36 30.45
C PHE A 93 10.21 28.51 29.32
N ASP A 94 10.12 29.71 28.72
CA ASP A 94 9.34 29.95 27.50
C ASP A 94 9.80 29.02 26.37
N TYR A 95 11.10 29.02 26.09
CA TYR A 95 11.68 28.17 25.04
C TYR A 95 11.38 26.69 25.27
N TYR A 96 11.49 26.21 26.52
CA TYR A 96 11.17 24.82 26.87
C TYR A 96 9.71 24.46 26.52
N TRP A 97 8.74 25.30 26.92
CA TRP A 97 7.33 25.06 26.62
C TRP A 97 6.99 25.26 25.15
N SER A 98 7.66 26.18 24.47
CA SER A 98 7.52 26.42 23.03
C SER A 98 7.95 25.20 22.22
N VAL A 99 9.11 24.61 22.54
CA VAL A 99 9.56 23.35 21.89
C VAL A 99 8.62 22.19 22.23
N GLY A 100 8.12 22.12 23.47
CA GLY A 100 7.12 21.13 23.88
C GLY A 100 5.83 21.26 23.05
N ALA A 101 5.30 22.46 22.93
CA ALA A 101 4.07 22.75 22.18
C ALA A 101 4.24 22.46 20.69
N GLN A 102 5.42 22.75 20.11
CA GLN A 102 5.72 22.45 18.71
C GLN A 102 5.71 20.93 18.45
N ARG A 103 6.35 20.16 19.34
CA ARG A 103 6.35 18.68 19.25
C ARG A 103 4.95 18.11 19.44
N ALA A 104 4.19 18.62 20.41
CA ALA A 104 2.82 18.20 20.66
C ALA A 104 1.89 18.52 19.48
N ALA A 105 1.99 19.71 18.89
CA ALA A 105 1.21 20.09 17.72
C ALA A 105 1.54 19.20 16.52
N ALA A 106 2.82 18.95 16.25
CA ALA A 106 3.26 18.06 15.17
C ALA A 106 2.77 16.61 15.37
N ALA A 107 2.92 16.06 16.57
CA ALA A 107 2.46 14.71 16.90
C ALA A 107 0.93 14.59 16.78
N ALA A 108 0.20 15.58 17.29
CA ALA A 108 -1.25 15.64 17.21
C ALA A 108 -1.75 15.74 15.76
N ALA A 109 -1.12 16.57 14.93
CA ALA A 109 -1.46 16.69 13.51
C ALA A 109 -1.22 15.37 12.78
N LEU A 110 -0.07 14.72 12.98
CA LEU A 110 0.25 13.41 12.37
C LEU A 110 -0.69 12.30 12.85
N ALA A 111 -1.09 12.31 14.12
CA ALA A 111 -2.00 11.30 14.67
C ALA A 111 -3.43 11.44 14.16
N GLY A 112 -3.91 12.67 13.95
CA GLY A 112 -5.27 12.94 13.47
C GLY A 112 -5.43 12.84 11.95
N VAL A 113 -4.40 13.21 11.17
CA VAL A 113 -4.53 13.35 9.71
C VAL A 113 -4.90 12.04 9.00
N VAL A 114 -4.60 10.88 9.60
CA VAL A 114 -4.98 9.55 9.06
C VAL A 114 -6.50 9.32 8.98
N CYS A 115 -7.30 10.15 9.66
CA CYS A 115 -8.76 10.10 9.63
C CYS A 115 -9.36 11.05 8.57
N MET A 116 -8.52 11.84 7.89
CA MET A 116 -8.95 12.75 6.83
C MET A 116 -9.13 12.00 5.50
N PRO A 117 -10.06 12.44 4.63
CA PRO A 117 -10.92 13.62 4.76
C PRO A 117 -12.25 13.36 5.49
N SER A 118 -12.68 12.10 5.61
CA SER A 118 -14.07 11.75 5.87
C SER A 118 -14.44 11.63 7.35
N GLN A 119 -13.47 11.49 8.26
CA GLN A 119 -13.70 11.25 9.69
C GLN A 119 -13.06 12.37 10.54
N PHE A 120 -13.43 13.63 10.27
CA PHE A 120 -12.87 14.76 11.01
C PHE A 120 -13.40 14.88 12.43
N SER A 121 -14.71 14.68 12.63
CA SER A 121 -15.40 14.91 13.90
C SER A 121 -16.07 13.63 14.45
N PRO A 122 -16.49 13.62 15.73
CA PRO A 122 -17.19 12.47 16.32
C PRO A 122 -18.47 12.06 15.57
N ALA A 123 -19.15 13.01 14.93
CA ALA A 123 -20.34 12.73 14.13
C ALA A 123 -20.05 11.94 12.83
N SER A 124 -18.79 11.96 12.39
CA SER A 124 -18.28 11.27 11.20
C SER A 124 -17.34 10.11 11.54
N ALA A 125 -17.16 9.79 12.83
CA ALA A 125 -16.26 8.76 13.29
C ALA A 125 -16.75 7.37 12.86
N ASN A 126 -15.88 6.59 12.20
CA ASN A 126 -16.17 5.20 11.89
C ASN A 126 -14.92 4.33 12.02
N PRO A 127 -14.76 3.57 13.12
CA PRO A 127 -15.73 3.34 14.21
C PRO A 127 -15.93 4.56 15.14
N ALA A 128 -17.01 4.57 15.92
CA ALA A 128 -17.30 5.65 16.87
C ALA A 128 -16.14 5.86 17.88
N GLY A 129 -15.78 7.12 18.14
CA GLY A 129 -14.62 7.49 18.98
C GLY A 129 -13.27 7.35 18.28
N PHE A 130 -13.27 7.15 16.96
CA PHE A 130 -12.07 7.14 16.12
C PHE A 130 -12.20 8.20 15.03
N ASP A 131 -11.84 9.44 15.35
CA ASP A 131 -11.83 10.58 14.41
C ASP A 131 -10.57 11.44 14.57
N ALA A 132 -10.38 12.38 13.64
CA ALA A 132 -9.21 13.24 13.60
C ALA A 132 -9.06 14.11 14.86
N THR A 133 -10.17 14.63 15.41
CA THR A 133 -10.15 15.49 16.60
C THR A 133 -9.78 14.73 17.86
N ASP A 134 -10.42 13.58 18.09
CA ASP A 134 -10.14 12.73 19.25
C ASP A 134 -8.70 12.22 19.24
N ARG A 135 -8.20 11.81 18.08
CA ARG A 135 -6.80 11.35 17.90
C ARG A 135 -5.79 12.46 18.15
N ALA A 136 -6.05 13.67 17.64
CA ALA A 136 -5.17 14.81 17.84
C ALA A 136 -5.11 15.22 19.32
N ILE A 137 -6.26 15.28 20.01
CA ILE A 137 -6.33 15.65 21.43
C ILE A 137 -5.66 14.57 22.31
N ALA A 138 -5.93 13.30 22.04
CA ALA A 138 -5.31 12.20 22.79
C ALA A 138 -3.79 12.18 22.65
N GLU A 139 -3.25 12.47 21.46
CA GLU A 139 -1.82 12.51 21.24
C GLU A 139 -1.17 13.77 21.84
N ALA A 140 -1.83 14.94 21.76
CA ALA A 140 -1.37 16.15 22.45
C ALA A 140 -1.28 15.93 23.97
N ARG A 141 -2.27 15.23 24.55
CA ARG A 141 -2.28 14.85 25.97
C ARG A 141 -1.08 13.99 26.35
N ARG A 142 -0.73 12.99 25.52
CA ARG A 142 0.47 12.15 25.74
C ARG A 142 1.76 12.98 25.71
N ASN A 143 1.76 14.10 25.00
CA ASN A 143 2.86 15.05 24.93
C ASN A 143 2.79 16.15 26.02
N GLY A 144 1.94 15.99 27.04
CA GLY A 144 1.88 16.89 28.20
C GLY A 144 0.95 18.10 28.03
N PHE A 145 0.13 18.13 26.96
CA PHE A 145 -0.87 19.17 26.70
C PHE A 145 -2.27 18.58 26.86
N ASP A 146 -2.68 18.38 28.11
CA ASP A 146 -4.01 17.88 28.47
C ASP A 146 -5.01 19.05 28.50
N VAL A 147 -6.06 19.01 27.68
CA VAL A 147 -7.12 20.04 27.64
C VAL A 147 -7.93 20.14 28.95
N SER A 148 -7.80 19.16 29.86
CA SER A 148 -8.36 19.26 31.21
C SER A 148 -7.53 20.12 32.18
N ASP A 149 -6.33 20.55 31.79
CA ASP A 149 -5.49 21.50 32.55
C ASP A 149 -6.03 22.94 32.36
N THR A 150 -7.09 23.25 33.12
CA THR A 150 -7.69 24.59 33.14
C THR A 150 -6.85 25.61 33.90
N ALA A 151 -5.90 25.16 34.74
CA ALA A 151 -5.04 26.06 35.52
C ALA A 151 -4.07 26.81 34.60
N ASP A 152 -3.48 26.07 33.65
CA ASP A 152 -2.56 26.63 32.67
C ASP A 152 -3.22 26.91 31.31
N GLN A 153 -4.56 26.88 31.26
CA GLN A 153 -5.37 27.17 30.07
C GLN A 153 -4.89 26.43 28.82
N VAL A 154 -4.62 25.13 28.96
CA VAL A 154 -4.16 24.32 27.85
C VAL A 154 -5.29 24.16 26.83
N THR A 155 -5.02 24.48 25.57
CA THR A 155 -5.96 24.28 24.46
C THR A 155 -5.31 23.50 23.34
N VAL A 156 -6.09 22.62 22.71
CA VAL A 156 -5.70 21.84 21.54
C VAL A 156 -6.84 21.97 20.55
N THR A 157 -6.59 22.60 19.41
CA THR A 157 -7.62 22.94 18.42
C THR A 157 -7.27 22.33 17.07
N PRO A 158 -7.81 21.14 16.75
CA PRO A 158 -7.74 20.57 15.41
C PRO A 158 -8.72 21.27 14.47
N ALA A 159 -8.30 21.55 13.24
CA ALA A 159 -9.09 22.18 12.20
C ALA A 159 -8.76 21.61 10.82
N GLN A 160 -9.77 21.47 9.96
CA GLN A 160 -9.54 21.15 8.55
C GLN A 160 -8.92 22.36 7.83
N VAL A 161 -7.97 22.11 6.95
CA VAL A 161 -7.39 23.17 6.12
C VAL A 161 -8.32 23.48 4.95
N ALA A 162 -8.72 24.75 4.82
CA ALA A 162 -9.65 25.16 3.77
C ALA A 162 -9.12 24.83 2.37
N GLY A 163 -9.92 24.12 1.56
CA GLY A 163 -9.54 23.70 0.21
C GLY A 163 -8.57 22.51 0.14
N GLN A 164 -8.13 21.96 1.29
CA GLN A 164 -7.20 20.83 1.36
C GLN A 164 -7.82 19.71 2.23
N PRO A 165 -8.70 18.87 1.66
CA PRO A 165 -9.49 17.91 2.43
C PRO A 165 -8.63 16.82 3.10
N THR A 166 -7.41 16.57 2.61
CA THR A 166 -6.49 15.57 3.17
C THR A 166 -5.50 16.17 4.19
N GLN A 167 -5.69 17.42 4.60
CA GLN A 167 -4.80 18.11 5.54
C GLN A 167 -5.51 18.45 6.86
N LEU A 168 -4.77 18.31 7.95
CA LEU A 168 -5.22 18.65 9.29
C LEU A 168 -4.24 19.65 9.92
N GLN A 169 -4.78 20.78 10.37
CA GLN A 169 -4.06 21.75 11.17
C GLN A 169 -4.38 21.52 12.65
N VAL A 170 -3.37 21.53 13.51
CA VAL A 170 -3.55 21.48 14.96
C VAL A 170 -2.81 22.63 15.60
N THR A 171 -3.52 23.42 16.41
CA THR A 171 -2.95 24.47 17.26
C THR A 171 -2.94 24.03 18.71
N VAL A 172 -1.77 24.02 19.33
CA VAL A 172 -1.57 23.70 20.75
C VAL A 172 -1.13 24.97 21.48
N SER A 173 -1.82 25.31 22.56
CA SER A 173 -1.50 26.49 23.36
C SER A 173 -1.55 26.21 24.85
N ARG A 174 -0.74 26.94 25.62
CA ARG A 174 -0.67 26.93 27.08
C ARG A 174 -0.32 28.33 27.58
N THR A 175 -0.88 28.71 28.72
CA THR A 175 -0.44 29.87 29.49
C THR A 175 0.63 29.46 30.49
N VAL A 176 1.79 30.10 30.42
CA VAL A 176 2.95 29.82 31.26
C VAL A 176 3.17 31.00 32.21
N PRO A 177 3.24 30.76 33.54
CA PRO A 177 3.55 31.83 34.48
C PRO A 177 5.01 32.28 34.32
N THR A 178 5.24 33.59 34.40
CA THR A 178 6.59 34.13 34.52
C THR A 178 7.04 34.06 35.97
N LEU A 179 8.34 34.00 36.26
CA LEU A 179 8.85 34.07 37.62
C LEU A 179 9.38 35.47 37.93
N PHE A 180 10.25 36.01 37.08
CA PHE A 180 10.94 37.29 37.33
C PHE A 180 10.28 38.45 36.61
N MET A 181 9.70 38.22 35.43
CA MET A 181 8.95 39.24 34.69
C MET A 181 7.69 39.71 35.44
N GLN A 182 7.23 38.98 36.46
CA GLN A 182 6.16 39.42 37.35
C GLN A 182 6.48 40.76 38.02
N VAL A 183 7.76 41.02 38.32
CA VAL A 183 8.24 42.29 38.91
C VAL A 183 7.97 43.47 37.99
N PHE A 184 7.93 43.24 36.68
CA PHE A 184 7.61 44.23 35.65
C PHE A 184 6.12 44.23 35.24
N GLY A 185 5.27 43.51 35.97
CA GLY A 185 3.81 43.46 35.73
C GLY A 185 3.36 42.42 34.71
N ILE A 186 4.27 41.67 34.09
CA ILE A 186 3.94 40.58 33.17
C ILE A 186 3.83 39.29 33.99
N ARG A 187 2.61 38.81 34.24
CA ARG A 187 2.35 37.67 35.13
C ARG A 187 2.45 36.31 34.45
N SER A 188 2.22 36.28 33.14
CA SER A 188 2.25 35.09 32.31
C SER A 188 2.39 35.48 30.84
N PHE A 189 2.72 34.50 30.01
CA PHE A 189 2.65 34.58 28.56
C PHE A 189 1.96 33.33 28.00
N THR A 190 1.37 33.45 26.82
CA THR A 190 0.73 32.33 26.15
C THR A 190 1.66 31.82 25.06
N VAL A 191 2.08 30.57 25.20
CA VAL A 191 2.77 29.84 24.13
C VAL A 191 1.71 29.25 23.23
N SER A 192 1.87 29.40 21.92
CA SER A 192 0.99 28.81 20.91
C SER A 192 1.81 28.34 19.74
N GLN A 193 1.65 27.07 19.38
CA GLN A 193 2.32 26.45 18.23
C GLN A 193 1.30 25.79 17.32
N LEU A 194 1.57 25.87 16.03
CA LEU A 194 0.71 25.35 14.97
C LEU A 194 1.52 24.36 14.14
N ALA A 195 0.91 23.22 13.84
CA ALA A 195 1.45 22.27 12.88
C ALA A 195 0.35 21.88 11.89
N VAL A 196 0.75 21.65 10.65
CA VAL A 196 -0.12 21.11 9.60
C VAL A 196 0.46 19.78 9.16
N ALA A 197 -0.37 18.75 9.12
CA ALA A 197 -0.03 17.47 8.52
C ALA A 197 -0.89 17.24 7.28
N SER A 198 -0.31 16.57 6.28
CA SER A 198 -0.99 16.09 5.09
C SER A 198 -0.99 14.58 5.08
N TYR A 199 -2.04 14.04 4.49
CA TYR A 199 -2.20 12.63 4.24
C TYR A 199 -2.28 12.33 2.74
N LEU A 200 -1.47 11.39 2.26
CA LEU A 200 -1.51 10.93 0.87
C LEU A 200 -2.52 9.78 0.71
N PRO A 201 -3.54 9.92 -0.14
CA PRO A 201 -4.53 8.85 -0.38
C PRO A 201 -3.85 7.59 -0.92
N PRO A 202 -4.37 6.37 -0.63
CA PRO A 202 -3.79 5.14 -1.15
C PRO A 202 -3.62 5.14 -2.67
N VAL A 203 -2.52 4.54 -3.15
CA VAL A 203 -2.29 4.34 -4.59
C VAL A 203 -3.30 3.32 -5.10
N SER A 204 -4.03 3.67 -6.16
CA SER A 204 -4.87 2.70 -6.88
C SER A 204 -3.99 1.87 -7.80
N ILE A 205 -3.94 0.54 -7.59
CA ILE A 205 -3.12 -0.39 -8.37
C ILE A 205 -4.00 -1.14 -9.40
N GLY A 206 -3.42 -1.48 -10.54
CA GLY A 206 -4.06 -2.12 -11.69
C GLY A 206 -4.76 -1.15 -12.64
N GLN A 207 -5.73 -1.66 -13.37
CA GLN A 207 -6.55 -0.89 -14.30
C GLN A 207 -7.58 -0.09 -13.51
N SER A 208 -7.27 1.16 -13.19
CA SER A 208 -8.23 2.04 -12.51
C SER A 208 -9.53 2.10 -13.32
N GLY A 209 -10.61 1.58 -12.74
CA GLY A 209 -11.75 1.11 -13.52
C GLY A 209 -12.89 0.53 -12.69
N GLY A 210 -13.89 -0.02 -13.38
CA GLY A 210 -14.84 -0.95 -12.77
C GLY A 210 -14.48 -2.41 -12.91
N GLN A 211 -13.36 -2.74 -13.54
CA GLN A 211 -12.89 -4.11 -13.74
C GLN A 211 -11.35 -4.18 -13.63
N GLN A 212 -10.86 -5.21 -12.94
CA GLN A 212 -9.45 -5.63 -12.86
C GLN A 212 -9.27 -6.96 -13.59
N GLY A 213 -8.32 -7.00 -14.53
CA GLY A 213 -8.10 -8.17 -15.38
C GLY A 213 -9.17 -8.31 -16.47
N SER A 214 -8.95 -9.25 -17.39
CA SER A 214 -9.80 -9.49 -18.56
C SER A 214 -10.54 -10.82 -18.39
N THR A 215 -11.78 -10.93 -18.89
CA THR A 215 -12.42 -12.24 -19.10
C THR A 215 -11.74 -13.00 -20.23
N VAL A 216 -12.02 -14.30 -20.36
CA VAL A 216 -11.40 -15.12 -21.41
C VAL A 216 -11.66 -14.56 -22.81
N SER A 217 -12.89 -14.11 -23.13
CA SER A 217 -13.18 -13.53 -24.45
C SER A 217 -12.62 -12.14 -24.68
N GLN A 218 -12.28 -11.41 -23.62
CA GLN A 218 -11.65 -10.10 -23.72
C GLN A 218 -10.17 -10.21 -24.06
N LEU A 219 -9.50 -11.29 -23.68
CA LEU A 219 -8.07 -11.50 -23.94
C LEU A 219 -7.75 -11.37 -25.43
N GLY A 220 -6.74 -10.56 -25.73
CA GLY A 220 -6.32 -10.30 -27.11
C GLY A 220 -7.14 -9.22 -27.83
N THR A 221 -8.15 -8.63 -27.17
CA THR A 221 -9.04 -7.62 -27.79
C THR A 221 -8.95 -6.27 -27.10
N GLY A 222 -8.98 -5.17 -27.86
CA GLY A 222 -9.18 -3.81 -27.32
C GLY A 222 -8.17 -3.38 -26.24
N ASN A 223 -6.92 -3.84 -26.31
CA ASN A 223 -5.86 -3.66 -25.31
C ASN A 223 -6.05 -4.40 -23.97
N ASN A 224 -6.91 -5.42 -23.93
CA ASN A 224 -7.08 -6.32 -22.79
C ASN A 224 -6.20 -7.56 -22.99
N TYR A 225 -5.09 -7.61 -22.27
CA TYR A 225 -4.06 -8.62 -22.49
C TYR A 225 -3.56 -9.27 -21.20
N TYR A 226 -4.30 -9.14 -20.11
CA TYR A 226 -3.90 -9.73 -18.83
C TYR A 226 -5.11 -10.11 -17.99
N PHE A 227 -4.91 -11.06 -17.09
CA PHE A 227 -5.88 -11.45 -16.06
C PHE A 227 -5.17 -11.56 -14.71
N MET A 228 -5.94 -11.57 -13.62
CA MET A 228 -5.40 -11.68 -12.26
C MET A 228 -5.00 -13.13 -12.00
N ARG A 229 -3.84 -13.33 -11.37
CA ARG A 229 -3.31 -14.66 -11.07
C ARG A 229 -3.10 -14.84 -9.58
N ALA A 230 -3.40 -16.04 -9.09
CA ALA A 230 -3.06 -16.50 -7.74
C ALA A 230 -2.53 -17.93 -7.84
N PHE A 231 -1.52 -18.28 -7.05
CA PHE A 231 -0.85 -19.56 -7.17
C PHE A 231 -1.25 -20.52 -6.05
N GLY A 232 -1.23 -21.81 -6.37
CA GLY A 232 -1.27 -22.88 -5.40
C GLY A 232 -0.07 -22.82 -4.47
N TRP A 233 -0.29 -23.26 -3.23
CA TRP A 233 0.65 -23.03 -2.14
C TRP A 233 2.03 -23.66 -2.31
N ALA A 234 2.11 -24.80 -3.00
CA ALA A 234 3.33 -25.54 -3.25
C ALA A 234 3.99 -25.20 -4.59
N ALA A 235 3.41 -24.27 -5.37
CA ALA A 235 4.04 -23.79 -6.59
C ALA A 235 5.39 -23.11 -6.30
N ASP A 236 6.29 -23.10 -7.29
CA ASP A 236 7.57 -22.43 -7.15
C ASP A 236 7.36 -20.91 -7.29
N ARG A 237 8.04 -20.10 -6.46
CA ARG A 237 7.90 -18.64 -6.52
C ARG A 237 8.49 -18.09 -7.82
N GLY A 238 9.53 -18.69 -8.38
CA GLY A 238 10.11 -18.35 -9.69
C GLY A 238 9.22 -18.70 -10.89
N GLN A 239 7.93 -18.92 -10.65
CA GLN A 239 6.90 -18.94 -11.68
C GLN A 239 6.04 -17.66 -11.66
N GLY A 240 6.32 -16.71 -10.77
CA GLY A 240 5.89 -15.31 -10.87
C GLY A 240 5.04 -14.76 -9.73
N ASP A 241 4.50 -15.62 -8.86
CA ASP A 241 3.79 -15.18 -7.66
C ASP A 241 4.76 -15.06 -6.47
N ALA A 242 4.97 -13.83 -6.03
CA ALA A 242 5.95 -13.52 -5.00
C ALA A 242 5.48 -13.87 -3.57
N TYR A 243 4.18 -14.07 -3.35
CA TYR A 243 3.56 -14.05 -2.02
C TYR A 243 2.72 -15.28 -1.68
N SER A 244 1.84 -15.72 -2.60
CA SER A 244 0.88 -16.79 -2.34
C SER A 244 1.57 -18.14 -2.15
N PRO A 245 2.59 -18.53 -2.96
CA PRO A 245 3.32 -19.74 -2.72
C PRO A 245 4.17 -19.63 -1.46
N ASN A 246 4.11 -20.69 -0.65
CA ASN A 246 5.09 -20.95 0.39
C ASN A 246 5.69 -22.31 0.08
N PRO A 247 6.79 -22.37 -0.72
CA PRO A 247 7.50 -23.61 -0.96
C PRO A 247 8.10 -24.12 0.36
N ALA A 248 7.24 -24.82 1.12
CA ALA A 248 7.46 -25.60 2.31
C ALA A 248 8.30 -24.99 3.45
N TYR A 249 8.34 -23.67 3.69
CA TYR A 249 9.00 -23.16 4.91
C TYR A 249 8.28 -23.58 6.20
N GLU A 250 6.94 -23.65 6.19
CA GLU A 250 6.15 -24.07 7.37
C GLU A 250 6.18 -25.59 7.62
N TYR A 251 6.64 -26.39 6.64
CA TYR A 251 6.71 -27.86 6.72
C TYR A 251 8.10 -28.45 6.45
N GLY A 252 9.15 -27.62 6.42
CA GLY A 252 10.55 -28.07 6.35
C GLY A 252 11.10 -28.43 4.97
N GLY A 253 10.47 -27.99 3.88
CA GLY A 253 11.03 -28.05 2.52
C GLY A 253 11.79 -26.79 2.13
N ALA A 254 12.46 -26.85 0.98
CA ALA A 254 13.31 -25.76 0.50
C ALA A 254 12.51 -24.72 -0.28
N LEU A 255 12.61 -23.46 0.13
CA LEU A 255 12.05 -22.35 -0.63
C LEU A 255 12.85 -22.16 -1.93
N SER A 256 12.14 -22.00 -3.05
CA SER A 256 12.74 -21.75 -4.36
C SER A 256 11.98 -20.62 -5.06
N PRO A 257 12.62 -19.45 -5.25
CA PRO A 257 13.73 -18.95 -4.44
C PRO A 257 13.32 -18.61 -2.99
N ALA A 258 14.30 -18.67 -2.08
CA ALA A 258 14.10 -18.38 -0.65
C ALA A 258 13.70 -16.93 -0.38
N SER A 259 12.55 -16.76 0.28
CA SER A 259 12.03 -15.46 0.73
C SER A 259 11.14 -15.57 1.95
N THR A 260 11.02 -14.47 2.68
CA THR A 260 10.08 -14.25 3.78
C THR A 260 8.98 -13.25 3.41
N ASP A 261 8.91 -12.85 2.14
CA ASP A 261 7.93 -11.89 1.62
C ASP A 261 6.51 -12.40 1.84
N VAL A 262 5.66 -11.55 2.39
CA VAL A 262 4.23 -11.78 2.62
C VAL A 262 3.44 -10.63 2.04
N HIS A 263 2.15 -10.83 1.78
CA HIS A 263 1.27 -9.74 1.37
C HIS A 263 1.32 -8.61 2.39
N GLN A 264 1.23 -7.38 1.90
CA GLN A 264 1.32 -6.21 2.78
C GLN A 264 0.17 -6.18 3.78
N ILE A 265 -1.00 -6.68 3.39
CA ILE A 265 -2.16 -6.92 4.26
C ILE A 265 -2.18 -8.41 4.63
N SER A 266 -1.71 -8.74 5.82
CA SER A 266 -1.65 -10.11 6.31
C SER A 266 -1.53 -10.18 7.83
N ALA A 267 -1.97 -11.30 8.40
CA ALA A 267 -1.82 -11.57 9.82
C ALA A 267 -0.33 -11.73 10.20
N GLN A 268 0.48 -12.37 9.35
CA GLN A 268 1.92 -12.55 9.57
C GLN A 268 2.68 -11.22 9.60
N ASN A 269 2.25 -10.24 8.81
CA ASN A 269 2.84 -8.90 8.83
C ASN A 269 2.30 -8.03 9.98
N GLY A 270 1.32 -8.52 10.75
CA GLY A 270 0.63 -7.80 11.83
C GLY A 270 -0.24 -6.65 11.35
N THR A 271 -0.60 -6.63 10.06
CA THR A 271 -1.38 -5.56 9.42
C THR A 271 -2.83 -5.93 9.22
N ASP A 272 -3.18 -7.21 9.30
CA ASP A 272 -4.56 -7.70 9.27
C ASP A 272 -4.89 -8.48 10.56
N THR A 273 -6.17 -8.66 10.83
CA THR A 273 -6.63 -9.48 11.96
C THR A 273 -6.31 -10.95 11.68
N ALA A 274 -5.78 -11.66 12.67
CA ALA A 274 -5.51 -13.08 12.52
C ALA A 274 -6.82 -13.88 12.49
N ASP A 275 -7.00 -14.65 11.43
CA ASP A 275 -8.07 -15.63 11.26
C ASP A 275 -7.46 -17.01 10.98
N ALA A 276 -8.00 -18.06 11.59
CA ALA A 276 -7.54 -19.42 11.39
C ALA A 276 -8.11 -20.08 10.12
N SER A 277 -9.23 -19.57 9.56
CA SER A 277 -9.73 -20.03 8.26
C SER A 277 -8.81 -19.58 7.12
N LEU A 278 -8.07 -18.49 7.29
CA LEU A 278 -7.31 -17.84 6.24
C LEU A 278 -5.79 -18.11 6.29
N PRO A 279 -5.11 -18.09 5.13
CA PRO A 279 -3.66 -18.08 5.10
C PRO A 279 -3.08 -16.88 5.87
N ALA A 280 -2.20 -17.15 6.84
CA ALA A 280 -1.60 -16.11 7.68
C ALA A 280 -0.73 -15.13 6.87
N ARG A 281 -0.20 -15.58 5.71
CA ARG A 281 0.61 -14.79 4.77
C ARG A 281 -0.19 -13.72 4.01
N GLY A 282 -1.52 -13.75 4.12
CA GLY A 282 -2.43 -12.90 3.37
C GLY A 282 -2.77 -13.46 1.99
N GLY A 283 -3.68 -12.76 1.31
CA GLY A 283 -4.03 -12.98 -0.09
C GLY A 283 -4.07 -11.66 -0.85
N TYR A 284 -4.41 -11.71 -2.14
CA TYR A 284 -4.53 -10.49 -2.95
C TYR A 284 -5.78 -9.70 -2.56
N ASN A 285 -5.61 -8.40 -2.35
CA ASN A 285 -6.69 -7.52 -1.88
C ASN A 285 -7.10 -6.51 -2.95
N TYR A 286 -8.40 -6.28 -3.07
CA TYR A 286 -8.98 -5.26 -3.95
C TYR A 286 -9.76 -4.24 -3.13
N LEU A 287 -9.35 -2.98 -3.22
CA LEU A 287 -10.06 -1.85 -2.66
C LEU A 287 -11.24 -1.51 -3.57
N ILE A 288 -12.44 -1.51 -2.99
CA ILE A 288 -13.69 -1.25 -3.70
C ILE A 288 -14.36 -0.01 -3.11
N THR A 289 -14.78 0.93 -3.95
CA THR A 289 -15.54 2.12 -3.52
C THR A 289 -16.86 2.19 -4.27
N LEU A 290 -17.97 2.09 -3.54
CA LEU A 290 -19.32 2.11 -4.10
C LEU A 290 -19.93 3.51 -3.96
N PRO A 291 -20.26 4.20 -5.07
CA PRO A 291 -20.79 5.57 -5.03
C PRO A 291 -22.27 5.63 -4.64
N GLY A 292 -22.96 4.49 -4.58
CA GLY A 292 -24.37 4.36 -4.25
C GLY A 292 -24.71 2.96 -3.73
N SER A 293 -25.98 2.71 -3.47
CA SER A 293 -26.46 1.40 -3.01
C SER A 293 -26.81 0.45 -4.16
N GLY A 294 -26.80 -0.86 -3.90
CA GLY A 294 -27.28 -1.90 -4.84
C GLY A 294 -26.26 -2.35 -5.88
N TYR A 295 -25.01 -1.94 -5.73
CA TYR A 295 -23.91 -2.45 -6.54
C TYR A 295 -23.60 -3.91 -6.18
N SER A 296 -23.11 -4.67 -7.15
CA SER A 296 -22.61 -6.03 -6.94
C SER A 296 -21.11 -6.10 -7.19
N VAL A 297 -20.39 -6.73 -6.25
CA VAL A 297 -18.98 -7.09 -6.41
C VAL A 297 -18.93 -8.49 -7.02
N GLN A 298 -18.31 -8.59 -8.20
CA GLN A 298 -18.32 -9.82 -8.98
C GLN A 298 -16.92 -10.33 -9.27
N VAL A 299 -16.76 -11.64 -9.24
CA VAL A 299 -15.56 -12.34 -9.68
C VAL A 299 -15.90 -13.18 -10.92
N TYR A 300 -15.03 -13.13 -11.92
CA TYR A 300 -15.09 -13.96 -13.11
C TYR A 300 -14.24 -15.20 -12.92
N ASN A 301 -14.75 -16.35 -13.38
CA ASN A 301 -14.10 -17.65 -13.23
C ASN A 301 -13.73 -17.89 -11.76
N ALA A 302 -14.73 -17.88 -10.87
CA ALA A 302 -14.50 -18.03 -9.43
C ALA A 302 -13.97 -19.42 -9.06
N VAL A 303 -14.25 -20.46 -9.85
CA VAL A 303 -13.75 -21.80 -9.59
C VAL A 303 -12.35 -21.99 -10.20
N PHE A 304 -11.45 -22.66 -9.49
CA PHE A 304 -10.23 -23.20 -10.09
C PHE A 304 -10.59 -24.37 -11.01
N ALA A 305 -10.34 -24.23 -12.32
CA ALA A 305 -10.92 -25.11 -13.33
C ALA A 305 -9.98 -25.32 -14.55
N PRO A 306 -8.89 -26.07 -14.37
CA PRO A 306 -7.98 -26.36 -15.47
C PRO A 306 -8.71 -27.14 -16.59
N ASP A 307 -8.51 -26.71 -17.84
CA ASP A 307 -9.39 -27.10 -18.96
C ASP A 307 -8.67 -27.65 -20.22
N GLY A 308 -7.34 -27.79 -20.23
CA GLY A 308 -6.58 -28.14 -21.44
C GLY A 308 -5.35 -29.05 -21.31
N ASN A 309 -5.32 -30.03 -20.41
CA ASN A 309 -4.14 -30.90 -20.24
C ASN A 309 -4.05 -32.09 -21.22
N GLY A 310 -2.84 -32.57 -21.52
CA GLY A 310 -2.56 -33.85 -22.16
C GLY A 310 -2.85 -33.90 -23.66
N GLY A 311 -2.88 -32.75 -24.32
CA GLY A 311 -3.25 -32.61 -25.74
C GLY A 311 -4.75 -32.35 -25.99
N LEU A 312 -5.52 -32.12 -24.92
CA LEU A 312 -6.89 -31.61 -25.02
C LEU A 312 -6.87 -30.10 -25.34
N ALA A 313 -7.91 -29.62 -26.00
CA ALA A 313 -8.01 -28.21 -26.38
C ALA A 313 -8.37 -27.33 -25.17
N HIS A 314 -7.59 -26.27 -24.95
CA HIS A 314 -7.89 -25.24 -23.94
C HIS A 314 -9.19 -24.50 -24.25
N ASN A 315 -9.93 -24.10 -23.22
CA ASN A 315 -11.13 -23.29 -23.40
C ASN A 315 -10.77 -21.80 -23.47
N TYR A 316 -11.00 -21.21 -24.63
CA TYR A 316 -10.82 -19.76 -24.85
C TYR A 316 -12.16 -19.04 -25.02
N CYS A 317 -13.25 -19.67 -24.57
CA CYS A 317 -14.63 -19.20 -24.71
C CYS A 317 -15.30 -19.01 -23.34
N GLU A 318 -16.17 -17.99 -23.27
CA GLU A 318 -17.07 -17.78 -22.14
C GLU A 318 -18.02 -18.96 -21.97
N ASN A 319 -18.48 -19.22 -20.75
CA ASN A 319 -19.48 -20.24 -20.46
C ASN A 319 -20.90 -19.76 -20.82
N SER A 320 -21.13 -19.47 -22.10
CA SER A 320 -22.41 -18.98 -22.62
C SER A 320 -22.63 -19.51 -24.05
N LYS A 321 -23.88 -19.46 -24.52
CA LYS A 321 -24.27 -19.75 -25.90
C LYS A 321 -24.43 -18.47 -26.71
N THR A 322 -23.83 -18.44 -27.90
CA THR A 322 -23.76 -17.25 -28.76
C THR A 322 -25.02 -16.97 -29.57
N VAL A 323 -25.86 -17.98 -29.79
CA VAL A 323 -27.10 -17.86 -30.56
C VAL A 323 -28.24 -18.54 -29.83
N THR A 324 -29.20 -17.74 -29.40
CA THR A 324 -30.46 -18.19 -28.81
C THR A 324 -31.63 -17.84 -29.71
N ILE A 325 -32.47 -18.84 -29.99
CA ILE A 325 -33.81 -18.64 -30.53
C ILE A 325 -34.76 -19.03 -29.40
N PRO A 326 -35.83 -18.28 -29.09
CA PRO A 326 -36.77 -18.66 -28.05
C PRO A 326 -37.22 -20.12 -28.19
N GLY A 327 -36.81 -20.97 -27.24
CA GLY A 327 -37.10 -22.42 -27.22
C GLY A 327 -36.05 -23.35 -27.84
N PHE A 328 -34.99 -22.83 -28.47
CA PHE A 328 -33.91 -23.63 -29.08
C PHE A 328 -32.52 -23.02 -28.86
N LEU A 329 -31.56 -23.84 -28.40
CA LEU A 329 -30.15 -23.49 -28.34
C LEU A 329 -29.45 -24.06 -29.57
N LEU A 330 -28.99 -23.18 -30.47
CA LEU A 330 -28.31 -23.58 -31.71
C LEU A 330 -26.85 -23.07 -31.77
N GLY A 331 -26.45 -22.17 -30.88
CA GLY A 331 -25.11 -21.58 -30.86
C GLY A 331 -24.02 -22.49 -30.30
N SER A 332 -22.78 -22.26 -30.72
CA SER A 332 -21.59 -22.77 -30.06
C SER A 332 -21.40 -22.09 -28.69
N ILE A 333 -20.47 -22.62 -27.89
CA ILE A 333 -19.98 -21.91 -26.69
C ILE A 333 -19.29 -20.61 -27.14
N GLY A 334 -19.50 -19.52 -26.41
CA GLY A 334 -18.87 -18.22 -26.65
C GLY A 334 -19.59 -17.05 -25.96
N PRO A 335 -19.12 -15.80 -26.16
CA PRO A 335 -18.06 -15.39 -27.10
C PRO A 335 -16.67 -15.95 -26.75
N CYS A 336 -15.75 -15.94 -27.70
CA CYS A 336 -14.41 -16.49 -27.54
C CYS A 336 -13.34 -15.45 -27.86
N SER A 337 -12.15 -15.61 -27.29
CA SER A 337 -10.97 -14.86 -27.70
C SER A 337 -10.53 -15.28 -29.11
N SER A 338 -9.44 -14.69 -29.61
CA SER A 338 -8.83 -15.12 -30.87
C SER A 338 -8.19 -16.52 -30.84
N GLY A 339 -8.21 -17.23 -29.70
CA GLY A 339 -7.58 -18.54 -29.52
C GLY A 339 -6.05 -18.47 -29.45
N GLY A 340 -5.38 -19.62 -29.52
CA GLY A 340 -3.93 -19.70 -29.31
C GLY A 340 -3.59 -19.58 -27.83
N ASN A 341 -2.77 -18.60 -27.45
CA ASN A 341 -2.33 -18.43 -26.05
C ASN A 341 -3.34 -17.66 -25.17
N TYR A 342 -4.42 -17.13 -25.74
CA TYR A 342 -5.42 -16.31 -25.04
C TYR A 342 -6.47 -17.16 -24.31
N TYR A 343 -6.02 -17.89 -23.29
CA TYR A 343 -6.82 -18.62 -22.30
C TYR A 343 -6.21 -18.42 -20.90
N TYR A 344 -6.70 -19.08 -19.85
CA TYR A 344 -6.34 -18.77 -18.47
C TYR A 344 -5.13 -19.53 -17.88
N HIS A 345 -4.53 -20.47 -18.61
CA HIS A 345 -3.31 -21.21 -18.20
C HIS A 345 -3.40 -21.77 -16.78
N GLU A 346 -4.54 -22.38 -16.44
CA GLU A 346 -4.79 -22.88 -15.07
C GLU A 346 -4.22 -24.29 -14.85
N GLU A 347 -3.89 -24.99 -15.94
CA GLU A 347 -3.45 -26.38 -15.95
C GLU A 347 -1.92 -26.57 -15.82
N ASP A 348 -1.17 -25.47 -15.85
CA ASP A 348 0.28 -25.48 -15.72
C ASP A 348 0.67 -26.15 -14.38
N SER A 349 1.42 -27.25 -14.44
CA SER A 349 1.90 -28.04 -13.28
C SER A 349 0.85 -28.86 -12.50
N VAL A 350 -0.40 -28.94 -12.97
CA VAL A 350 -1.46 -29.73 -12.30
C VAL A 350 -1.37 -31.22 -12.65
N ASN A 351 -1.49 -32.10 -11.64
CA ASN A 351 -1.65 -33.53 -11.85
C ASN A 351 -3.11 -33.96 -11.66
N PHE A 352 -3.81 -34.21 -12.77
CA PHE A 352 -5.23 -34.56 -12.78
C PHE A 352 -5.56 -35.91 -12.12
N SER A 353 -4.55 -36.76 -11.88
CA SER A 353 -4.72 -38.00 -11.11
C SER A 353 -4.58 -37.79 -9.61
N ASP A 354 -4.09 -36.64 -9.17
CA ASP A 354 -3.86 -36.28 -7.78
C ASP A 354 -4.59 -34.99 -7.42
N LYS A 355 -5.76 -35.15 -6.78
CA LYS A 355 -6.59 -34.04 -6.31
C LYS A 355 -5.84 -33.06 -5.40
N THR A 356 -4.75 -33.47 -4.74
CA THR A 356 -3.99 -32.58 -3.84
C THR A 356 -3.19 -31.52 -4.57
N THR A 357 -3.07 -31.63 -5.90
CA THR A 357 -2.44 -30.62 -6.76
C THR A 357 -3.40 -29.52 -7.23
N PHE A 358 -4.69 -29.63 -6.90
CA PHE A 358 -5.71 -28.62 -7.14
C PHE A 358 -5.85 -27.71 -5.92
N ASP A 359 -6.38 -26.51 -6.13
CA ASP A 359 -6.63 -25.54 -5.07
C ASP A 359 -8.10 -25.13 -5.05
N ALA A 360 -8.66 -24.89 -3.87
CA ALA A 360 -9.94 -24.19 -3.74
C ALA A 360 -9.69 -22.69 -3.66
N MET A 361 -10.65 -21.89 -4.11
CA MET A 361 -10.55 -20.42 -4.04
C MET A 361 -11.48 -19.88 -2.97
N GLU A 362 -11.00 -18.91 -2.20
CA GLU A 362 -11.82 -18.20 -1.22
C GLU A 362 -11.90 -16.71 -1.55
N TYR A 363 -13.11 -16.18 -1.42
CA TYR A 363 -13.45 -14.79 -1.73
C TYR A 363 -14.18 -14.17 -0.53
N GLU A 364 -13.45 -13.37 0.22
CA GLU A 364 -14.00 -12.68 1.39
C GLU A 364 -14.25 -11.21 1.11
N LEU A 365 -15.45 -10.75 1.43
CA LEU A 365 -15.85 -9.36 1.27
C LEU A 365 -15.99 -8.69 2.63
N PHE A 366 -15.19 -7.66 2.86
CA PHE A 366 -15.22 -6.84 4.06
C PHE A 366 -15.79 -5.46 3.77
N GLN A 367 -16.58 -4.92 4.70
CA GLN A 367 -16.83 -3.48 4.80
C GLN A 367 -15.63 -2.81 5.46
N VAL A 368 -15.08 -1.78 4.82
CA VAL A 368 -13.91 -1.04 5.30
C VAL A 368 -14.37 0.25 5.94
N ASN A 369 -14.19 0.35 7.26
CA ASN A 369 -14.55 1.55 8.03
C ASN A 369 -13.46 2.62 7.93
N ASN A 370 -12.19 2.23 7.99
CA ASN A 370 -11.04 3.10 7.82
C ASN A 370 -9.99 2.38 6.96
N THR A 371 -9.38 3.05 5.98
CA THR A 371 -8.40 2.44 5.06
C THR A 371 -7.07 2.05 5.70
N PHE A 372 -6.80 2.41 6.96
CA PHE A 372 -5.55 2.05 7.66
C PHE A 372 -5.75 1.08 8.82
N VAL A 373 -6.94 1.07 9.41
CA VAL A 373 -7.25 0.24 10.57
C VAL A 373 -7.99 -1.02 10.13
N ARG A 374 -7.24 -2.04 9.70
CA ARG A 374 -7.82 -3.32 9.27
C ARG A 374 -8.62 -4.01 10.38
N SER A 375 -8.24 -3.83 11.65
CA SER A 375 -8.99 -4.38 12.80
C SER A 375 -10.41 -3.83 12.96
N SER A 376 -10.77 -2.79 12.21
CA SER A 376 -12.13 -2.24 12.16
C SER A 376 -12.94 -2.75 10.96
N ASP A 377 -12.35 -3.54 10.07
CA ASP A 377 -13.08 -4.15 8.94
C ASP A 377 -14.13 -5.13 9.47
N VAL A 378 -15.28 -5.19 8.78
CA VAL A 378 -16.37 -6.09 9.12
C VAL A 378 -16.58 -7.06 7.98
N GLU A 379 -16.40 -8.35 8.22
CA GLU A 379 -16.70 -9.40 7.24
C GLU A 379 -18.20 -9.40 6.92
N LEU A 380 -18.52 -9.39 5.63
CA LEU A 380 -19.89 -9.45 5.12
C LEU A 380 -20.18 -10.80 4.47
N SER A 381 -19.21 -11.36 3.75
CA SER A 381 -19.38 -12.59 2.99
C SER A 381 -18.07 -13.36 2.94
N ASP A 382 -18.19 -14.68 3.01
CA ASP A 382 -17.10 -15.63 2.84
C ASP A 382 -17.61 -16.74 1.90
N MET A 383 -17.11 -16.72 0.67
CA MET A 383 -17.47 -17.63 -0.41
C MET A 383 -16.26 -18.49 -0.80
N THR A 384 -16.26 -19.75 -0.38
CA THR A 384 -15.28 -20.76 -0.79
C THR A 384 -15.80 -21.54 -1.99
N VAL A 385 -14.98 -21.71 -3.02
CA VAL A 385 -15.29 -22.41 -4.27
C VAL A 385 -14.33 -23.59 -4.47
N LEU A 386 -14.87 -24.80 -4.40
CA LEU A 386 -14.13 -26.04 -4.58
C LEU A 386 -13.80 -26.28 -6.06
N PRO A 387 -12.63 -26.87 -6.36
CA PRO A 387 -12.13 -27.01 -7.72
C PRO A 387 -12.88 -28.06 -8.55
N ILE A 388 -12.79 -27.87 -9.86
CA ILE A 388 -13.28 -28.82 -10.88
C ILE A 388 -12.18 -29.20 -11.86
N ASP A 389 -12.30 -30.37 -12.46
CA ASP A 389 -11.64 -30.69 -13.73
C ASP A 389 -12.59 -30.31 -14.87
N ALA A 390 -12.18 -29.34 -15.68
CA ALA A 390 -12.93 -28.78 -16.80
C ALA A 390 -12.37 -29.22 -18.17
N SER A 391 -11.50 -30.23 -18.21
CA SER A 391 -10.94 -30.77 -19.46
C SER A 391 -12.00 -31.29 -20.44
N GLY A 392 -13.20 -31.60 -19.94
CA GLY A 392 -14.37 -32.02 -20.71
C GLY A 392 -15.27 -30.87 -21.19
N TRP A 393 -14.87 -29.59 -21.07
CA TRP A 393 -15.73 -28.42 -21.32
C TRP A 393 -16.47 -28.42 -22.67
N SER A 394 -15.88 -29.03 -23.70
CA SER A 394 -16.44 -29.11 -25.06
C SER A 394 -17.34 -30.33 -25.29
N ALA A 395 -17.46 -31.24 -24.32
CA ALA A 395 -18.31 -32.41 -24.41
C ALA A 395 -19.81 -32.06 -24.40
N SER A 396 -20.65 -32.97 -24.90
CA SER A 396 -22.10 -32.81 -24.91
C SER A 396 -22.76 -33.01 -23.53
N SER A 397 -22.07 -33.69 -22.61
CA SER A 397 -22.51 -33.95 -21.23
C SER A 397 -21.30 -34.23 -20.35
N ASN A 398 -21.46 -34.12 -19.03
CA ASN A 398 -20.40 -34.36 -18.04
C ASN A 398 -19.15 -33.49 -18.29
N GLN A 399 -19.38 -32.22 -18.63
CA GLN A 399 -18.33 -31.27 -18.97
C GLN A 399 -17.37 -31.02 -17.79
N TYR A 400 -17.89 -31.07 -16.57
CA TYR A 400 -17.12 -30.79 -15.36
C TYR A 400 -17.14 -31.96 -14.40
N THR A 401 -16.02 -32.13 -13.70
CA THR A 401 -15.88 -33.12 -12.64
C THR A 401 -15.54 -32.42 -11.35
N ASN A 402 -16.34 -32.62 -10.30
CA ASN A 402 -16.00 -32.19 -8.95
C ASN A 402 -14.77 -32.99 -8.48
N VAL A 403 -13.66 -32.30 -8.21
CA VAL A 403 -12.38 -32.92 -7.85
C VAL A 403 -12.46 -33.66 -6.50
N ASN A 404 -13.29 -33.17 -5.58
CA ASN A 404 -13.44 -33.75 -4.25
C ASN A 404 -14.27 -35.05 -4.24
N THR A 405 -15.33 -35.10 -5.05
CA THR A 405 -16.32 -36.18 -5.01
C THR A 405 -16.25 -37.12 -6.23
N GLY A 406 -15.60 -36.71 -7.32
CA GLY A 406 -15.64 -37.38 -8.62
C GLY A 406 -16.99 -37.22 -9.35
N GLY A 407 -17.94 -36.49 -8.77
CA GLY A 407 -19.26 -36.23 -9.35
C GLY A 407 -19.15 -35.49 -10.68
N LYS A 408 -19.87 -35.96 -11.69
CA LYS A 408 -19.93 -35.31 -13.00
C LYS A 408 -21.10 -34.35 -13.08
N ILE A 409 -20.86 -33.18 -13.67
CA ILE A 409 -21.87 -32.11 -13.81
C ILE A 409 -22.03 -31.83 -15.31
N THR A 410 -23.29 -31.79 -15.76
CA THR A 410 -23.63 -31.44 -17.13
C THR A 410 -24.12 -30.00 -17.18
N GLN A 411 -23.40 -29.14 -17.88
CA GLN A 411 -23.72 -27.72 -18.00
C GLN A 411 -25.07 -27.51 -18.69
N ALA A 412 -25.93 -26.71 -18.07
CA ALA A 412 -27.20 -26.26 -18.61
C ALA A 412 -27.19 -24.76 -18.93
N TYR A 413 -27.95 -24.37 -19.95
CA TYR A 413 -28.05 -22.99 -20.40
C TYR A 413 -29.50 -22.56 -20.49
N SER A 414 -29.75 -21.28 -20.23
CA SER A 414 -31.04 -20.65 -20.41
C SER A 414 -31.41 -20.65 -21.90
N LEU A 415 -32.54 -21.26 -22.25
CA LEU A 415 -33.06 -21.23 -23.63
C LEU A 415 -33.39 -19.79 -24.10
N ALA A 416 -33.58 -18.85 -23.15
CA ALA A 416 -33.92 -17.47 -23.46
C ALA A 416 -32.69 -16.59 -23.70
N THR A 417 -31.64 -16.77 -22.89
CA THR A 417 -30.50 -15.84 -22.85
C THR A 417 -29.16 -16.47 -23.25
N GLY A 418 -29.08 -17.80 -23.31
CA GLY A 418 -27.84 -18.53 -23.57
C GLY A 418 -26.86 -18.52 -22.40
N GLN A 419 -27.20 -17.83 -21.31
CA GLN A 419 -26.41 -17.75 -20.09
C GLN A 419 -26.49 -19.07 -19.30
N PRO A 420 -25.45 -19.41 -18.51
CA PRO A 420 -25.44 -20.63 -17.74
C PRO A 420 -26.51 -20.56 -16.64
N THR A 421 -27.27 -21.65 -16.45
CA THR A 421 -28.28 -21.76 -15.40
C THR A 421 -27.80 -22.46 -14.13
N ASP A 422 -26.61 -23.05 -14.23
CA ASP A 422 -25.82 -23.80 -13.26
C ASP A 422 -24.34 -23.56 -13.60
N MET A 423 -23.42 -23.88 -12.69
CA MET A 423 -21.97 -23.76 -12.93
C MET A 423 -21.54 -22.35 -13.38
N ALA A 424 -22.23 -21.31 -12.88
CA ALA A 424 -21.91 -19.92 -13.21
C ALA A 424 -20.54 -19.49 -12.65
N ILE A 425 -19.94 -20.29 -11.77
CA ILE A 425 -18.59 -20.13 -11.25
C ILE A 425 -17.49 -20.33 -12.32
N TYR A 426 -17.75 -21.07 -13.40
CA TYR A 426 -16.77 -21.32 -14.47
C TYR A 426 -16.98 -20.40 -15.67
N HIS A 427 -15.91 -19.73 -16.12
CA HIS A 427 -15.90 -18.81 -17.28
C HIS A 427 -17.14 -17.90 -17.36
N ASN A 428 -17.57 -17.38 -16.21
CA ASN A 428 -18.68 -16.45 -16.06
C ASN A 428 -18.53 -15.65 -14.75
N TRP A 429 -19.33 -14.59 -14.60
CA TRP A 429 -19.33 -13.69 -13.45
C TRP A 429 -20.30 -14.16 -12.35
N VAL A 430 -19.83 -14.18 -11.11
CA VAL A 430 -20.64 -14.46 -9.91
C VAL A 430 -20.56 -13.31 -8.91
N ASN A 431 -21.65 -13.02 -8.19
CA ASN A 431 -21.67 -12.02 -7.14
C ASN A 431 -21.18 -12.62 -5.82
N VAL A 432 -20.00 -12.21 -5.36
CA VAL A 432 -19.33 -12.76 -4.16
C VAL A 432 -20.22 -12.64 -2.92
N ALA A 433 -20.98 -11.55 -2.80
CA ALA A 433 -21.80 -11.31 -1.60
C ALA A 433 -23.04 -12.21 -1.51
N SER A 434 -23.61 -12.62 -2.66
CA SER A 434 -24.97 -13.17 -2.71
C SER A 434 -25.12 -14.49 -3.45
N TYR A 435 -24.07 -15.00 -4.08
CA TYR A 435 -24.12 -16.25 -4.83
C TYR A 435 -24.55 -17.42 -3.93
N ASP A 436 -25.51 -18.24 -4.37
CA ASP A 436 -26.11 -19.28 -3.51
C ASP A 436 -25.61 -20.70 -3.75
N GLY A 437 -24.88 -20.94 -4.84
CA GLY A 437 -24.29 -22.25 -5.14
C GLY A 437 -25.29 -23.39 -5.38
N SER A 438 -26.60 -23.10 -5.39
CA SER A 438 -27.67 -24.11 -5.33
C SER A 438 -27.69 -25.07 -6.53
N ARG A 439 -27.03 -24.68 -7.63
CA ARG A 439 -26.99 -25.43 -8.88
C ARG A 439 -25.60 -25.88 -9.31
N ASP A 440 -24.58 -25.70 -8.47
CA ASP A 440 -23.19 -26.02 -8.82
C ASP A 440 -22.75 -27.39 -8.31
N GLY A 441 -23.70 -28.28 -8.01
CA GLY A 441 -23.36 -29.63 -7.52
C GLY A 441 -22.62 -29.64 -6.19
N GLY A 442 -22.83 -28.63 -5.32
CA GLY A 442 -22.19 -28.52 -4.01
C GLY A 442 -20.73 -28.04 -4.04
N LEU A 443 -20.33 -27.35 -5.11
CA LEU A 443 -18.97 -26.79 -5.23
C LEU A 443 -18.78 -25.47 -4.48
N VAL A 444 -19.84 -24.75 -4.15
CA VAL A 444 -19.75 -23.50 -3.38
C VAL A 444 -20.17 -23.74 -1.94
N VAL A 445 -19.31 -23.34 -1.02
CA VAL A 445 -19.54 -23.32 0.43
C VAL A 445 -19.53 -21.87 0.86
N ASN A 446 -20.63 -21.39 1.43
CA ASN A 446 -20.72 -20.05 2.00
C ASN A 446 -20.80 -20.16 3.52
N GLN A 447 -19.80 -19.65 4.24
CA GLN A 447 -19.82 -19.62 5.71
C GLN A 447 -20.64 -18.42 6.20
N THR A 448 -20.35 -17.24 5.66
CA THR A 448 -21.09 -15.99 5.87
C THR A 448 -21.67 -15.51 4.54
N LYS A 449 -22.93 -15.07 4.53
CA LYS A 449 -23.60 -14.57 3.31
C LYS A 449 -24.27 -13.22 3.53
N TYR A 450 -23.88 -12.22 2.75
CA TYR A 450 -24.54 -10.92 2.73
C TYR A 450 -25.65 -10.86 1.68
N ALA A 451 -26.86 -11.25 2.08
CA ALA A 451 -28.00 -11.29 1.16
C ALA A 451 -28.61 -9.92 0.81
N SER A 452 -28.15 -8.83 1.44
CA SER A 452 -28.67 -7.48 1.22
C SER A 452 -27.90 -6.71 0.15
N ALA A 453 -28.54 -5.69 -0.44
CA ALA A 453 -27.87 -4.74 -1.32
C ALA A 453 -26.73 -4.03 -0.56
N LEU A 454 -25.52 -4.01 -1.13
CA LEU A 454 -24.41 -3.24 -0.57
C LEU A 454 -24.77 -1.75 -0.56
N ALA A 455 -24.47 -1.07 0.54
CA ALA A 455 -24.65 0.38 0.66
C ALA A 455 -23.52 1.14 -0.05
N ALA A 456 -23.65 2.46 -0.16
CA ALA A 456 -22.52 3.30 -0.53
C ALA A 456 -21.43 3.20 0.54
N GLY A 457 -20.17 3.11 0.15
CA GLY A 457 -19.06 2.95 1.09
C GLY A 457 -17.82 2.31 0.49
N THR A 458 -16.85 2.03 1.35
CA THR A 458 -15.60 1.37 0.99
C THR A 458 -15.62 -0.08 1.46
N TYR A 459 -15.12 -0.97 0.61
CA TYR A 459 -15.09 -2.40 0.79
C TYR A 459 -13.73 -2.96 0.39
N ARG A 460 -13.42 -4.16 0.86
CA ARG A 460 -12.22 -4.91 0.48
C ARG A 460 -12.64 -6.31 0.09
N LEU A 461 -12.26 -6.72 -1.12
CA LEU A 461 -12.34 -8.13 -1.52
C LEU A 461 -10.96 -8.74 -1.35
N ARG A 462 -10.86 -9.79 -0.54
CA ARG A 462 -9.66 -10.61 -0.37
C ARG A 462 -9.82 -11.90 -1.18
N VAL A 463 -8.76 -12.32 -1.86
CA VAL A 463 -8.72 -13.54 -2.68
C VAL A 463 -7.58 -14.43 -2.20
N ASP A 464 -7.90 -15.64 -1.79
CA ASP A 464 -6.95 -16.63 -1.26
C ASP A 464 -7.07 -17.97 -1.98
N ALA A 465 -5.93 -18.66 -2.11
CA ALA A 465 -5.89 -20.07 -2.50
C ALA A 465 -5.82 -20.95 -1.24
N LEU A 466 -6.71 -21.93 -1.18
CA LEU A 466 -6.80 -22.92 -0.11
C LEU A 466 -6.49 -24.32 -0.66
N ASN A 467 -6.38 -25.30 0.23
CA ASN A 467 -6.27 -26.70 -0.18
C ASN A 467 -7.50 -27.13 -1.01
N TYR A 468 -7.36 -28.17 -1.85
CA TYR A 468 -8.41 -28.64 -2.78
C TYR A 468 -9.81 -28.86 -2.15
N ASN A 469 -9.87 -29.09 -0.84
CA ASN A 469 -11.10 -29.33 -0.06
C ASN A 469 -11.58 -28.07 0.71
N GLY A 470 -10.99 -26.90 0.48
CA GLY A 470 -11.33 -25.64 1.15
C GLY A 470 -10.77 -25.51 2.57
N THR A 471 -9.79 -26.31 2.97
CA THR A 471 -9.18 -26.19 4.32
C THR A 471 -7.88 -25.39 4.31
N ASN A 472 -7.63 -24.67 5.39
CA ASN A 472 -6.36 -24.05 5.76
C ASN A 472 -5.68 -24.91 6.86
N PRO A 473 -4.35 -25.10 6.86
CA PRO A 473 -3.35 -24.57 5.93
C PRO A 473 -3.46 -25.16 4.53
N PRO A 474 -3.04 -24.43 3.48
CA PRO A 474 -3.09 -24.94 2.12
C PRO A 474 -2.14 -26.13 1.93
N GLY A 475 -2.46 -27.00 0.96
CA GLY A 475 -1.80 -28.29 0.76
C GLY A 475 -0.68 -28.26 -0.29
N ASN A 476 -0.61 -29.31 -1.12
CA ASN A 476 0.36 -29.47 -2.20
C ASN A 476 -0.10 -28.83 -3.52
N GLY A 477 -0.92 -27.77 -3.46
CA GLY A 477 -1.44 -27.11 -4.65
C GLY A 477 -0.31 -26.61 -5.53
N LEU A 478 -0.23 -27.10 -6.77
CA LEU A 478 0.77 -26.70 -7.75
C LEU A 478 0.18 -25.80 -8.84
N ALA A 479 -1.10 -25.51 -8.71
CA ALA A 479 -1.89 -24.96 -9.79
C ALA A 479 -1.82 -23.45 -9.88
N HIS A 480 -2.33 -22.91 -10.98
CA HIS A 480 -2.41 -21.48 -11.20
C HIS A 480 -3.85 -21.05 -11.42
N LYS A 481 -4.33 -20.08 -10.66
CA LYS A 481 -5.69 -19.57 -10.76
C LYS A 481 -5.72 -18.30 -11.62
N GLY A 482 -6.51 -18.30 -12.69
CA GLY A 482 -6.85 -17.11 -13.47
C GLY A 482 -8.24 -16.57 -13.12
N TYR A 483 -8.35 -15.27 -12.86
CA TYR A 483 -9.63 -14.61 -12.56
C TYR A 483 -9.65 -13.12 -12.95
N ALA A 484 -10.83 -12.50 -12.84
CA ALA A 484 -11.00 -11.06 -12.95
C ALA A 484 -12.02 -10.58 -11.91
N VAL A 485 -11.93 -9.31 -11.52
CA VAL A 485 -12.83 -8.70 -10.52
C VAL A 485 -13.53 -7.50 -11.14
N ARG A 486 -14.83 -7.33 -10.91
CA ARG A 486 -15.54 -6.12 -11.34
C ARG A 486 -16.59 -5.67 -10.35
N VAL A 487 -17.04 -4.43 -10.55
CA VAL A 487 -18.17 -3.84 -9.83
C VAL A 487 -19.23 -3.41 -10.83
N VAL A 488 -20.47 -3.88 -10.62
CA VAL A 488 -21.61 -3.61 -11.52
C VAL A 488 -22.67 -2.81 -10.75
N ALA A 489 -23.16 -1.75 -11.38
CA ALA A 489 -24.23 -0.91 -10.85
C ALA A 489 -25.59 -1.63 -10.93
N PRO A 490 -26.61 -1.18 -10.17
CA PRO A 490 -27.97 -1.71 -10.27
C PRO A 490 -28.55 -1.69 -11.70
N SER A 491 -28.07 -0.78 -12.55
CA SER A 491 -28.46 -0.68 -13.96
C SER A 491 -27.89 -1.80 -14.85
N GLY A 492 -27.01 -2.64 -14.33
CA GLY A 492 -26.26 -3.65 -15.09
C GLY A 492 -25.00 -3.12 -15.78
N SER A 493 -24.70 -1.82 -15.66
CA SER A 493 -23.48 -1.22 -16.22
C SER A 493 -22.28 -1.45 -15.30
N VAL A 494 -21.11 -1.74 -15.87
CA VAL A 494 -19.85 -1.79 -15.12
C VAL A 494 -19.54 -0.38 -14.60
N CYS A 495 -19.14 -0.27 -13.33
CA CYS A 495 -18.78 1.00 -12.73
C CYS A 495 -17.57 1.64 -13.46
N THR A 496 -17.42 2.95 -13.41
CA THR A 496 -16.27 3.61 -14.06
C THR A 496 -15.01 3.54 -13.21
N THR A 497 -15.06 3.85 -11.91
CA THR A 497 -13.90 3.86 -10.99
C THR A 497 -14.33 3.33 -9.63
N CYS A 498 -14.45 2.01 -9.52
CA CYS A 498 -14.91 1.37 -8.29
C CYS A 498 -13.94 0.33 -7.74
N VAL A 499 -12.98 -0.18 -8.52
CA VAL A 499 -12.11 -1.27 -8.08
C VAL A 499 -10.66 -1.03 -8.47
N SER A 500 -9.75 -1.26 -7.53
CA SER A 500 -8.31 -1.30 -7.73
C SER A 500 -7.70 -2.38 -6.83
N ALA A 501 -6.60 -2.99 -7.25
CA ALA A 501 -5.80 -3.78 -6.32
C ALA A 501 -5.26 -2.88 -5.19
N TRP A 502 -4.95 -3.48 -4.04
CA TRP A 502 -4.54 -2.77 -2.82
C TRP A 502 -3.20 -3.30 -2.31
N ASN A 503 -2.18 -2.45 -2.43
CA ASN A 503 -0.76 -2.68 -2.11
C ASN A 503 -0.02 -3.60 -3.08
N ASP A 504 -0.58 -4.76 -3.42
CA ASP A 504 0.04 -5.76 -4.28
C ASP A 504 -0.97 -6.36 -5.29
N MET A 505 -0.47 -6.80 -6.45
CA MET A 505 -1.23 -7.59 -7.42
C MET A 505 -0.31 -8.56 -8.17
N CYS A 506 -0.87 -9.69 -8.59
CA CYS A 506 -0.23 -10.60 -9.53
C CYS A 506 -1.13 -10.79 -10.75
N TYR A 507 -0.50 -10.76 -11.92
CA TYR A 507 -1.20 -10.92 -13.19
C TYR A 507 -0.39 -11.78 -14.14
N TYR A 508 -1.08 -12.30 -15.15
CA TYR A 508 -0.45 -13.02 -16.25
C TYR A 508 -0.75 -12.35 -17.58
N THR A 509 0.26 -12.28 -18.45
CA THR A 509 0.16 -11.69 -19.79
C THR A 509 0.29 -12.75 -20.88
N PRO A 510 -0.83 -13.32 -21.38
CA PRO A 510 -0.82 -14.27 -22.50
C PRO A 510 -0.60 -13.56 -23.85
N ILE A 511 0.55 -12.94 -24.10
CA ILE A 511 0.72 -12.02 -25.24
C ILE A 511 1.64 -12.59 -26.31
N SER A 512 1.12 -12.70 -27.54
CA SER A 512 1.92 -13.05 -28.71
C SER A 512 2.26 -11.82 -29.55
N THR A 513 3.54 -11.47 -29.62
CA THR A 513 4.08 -10.40 -30.47
C THR A 513 4.91 -10.98 -31.60
N THR A 514 4.28 -11.72 -32.53
CA THR A 514 4.98 -12.47 -33.59
C THR A 514 5.91 -11.59 -34.45
N GLY A 515 5.54 -10.33 -34.70
CA GLY A 515 6.36 -9.36 -35.44
C GLY A 515 7.39 -8.58 -34.61
N GLY A 516 7.41 -8.76 -33.29
CA GLY A 516 8.03 -7.82 -32.35
C GLY A 516 7.14 -6.60 -32.16
N GLY A 517 7.35 -5.84 -31.08
CA GLY A 517 6.51 -4.69 -30.78
C GLY A 517 6.51 -4.34 -29.31
N SER A 518 5.42 -3.74 -28.86
CA SER A 518 5.23 -3.44 -27.44
C SER A 518 3.78 -3.58 -27.04
N PHE A 519 3.54 -3.98 -25.80
CA PHE A 519 2.22 -3.95 -25.18
C PHE A 519 2.32 -3.29 -23.81
N THR A 520 1.19 -2.82 -23.29
CA THR A 520 1.12 -2.14 -22.00
C THR A 520 0.13 -2.81 -21.07
N VAL A 521 0.50 -2.91 -19.81
CA VAL A 521 -0.37 -3.31 -18.70
C VAL A 521 -0.59 -2.08 -17.80
N PRO A 522 -1.85 -1.65 -17.57
CA PRO A 522 -2.16 -0.62 -16.58
C PRO A 522 -1.66 -1.04 -15.19
N LEU A 523 -0.85 -0.19 -14.54
CA LEU A 523 -0.25 -0.54 -13.25
C LEU A 523 -0.79 0.25 -12.07
N PHE A 524 -0.89 1.57 -12.17
CA PHE A 524 -1.34 2.39 -11.06
C PHE A 524 -1.80 3.78 -11.48
N SER A 525 -2.56 4.44 -10.62
CA SER A 525 -2.94 5.85 -10.76
C SER A 525 -2.53 6.63 -9.52
N LEU A 526 -1.89 7.79 -9.70
CA LEU A 526 -1.50 8.68 -8.62
C LEU A 526 -2.38 9.93 -8.61
N PRO A 527 -2.95 10.28 -7.44
CA PRO A 527 -3.56 11.59 -7.26
C PRO A 527 -2.53 12.74 -7.35
N GLN A 528 -2.99 13.96 -7.65
CA GLN A 528 -2.12 15.14 -7.75
C GLN A 528 -1.27 15.38 -6.49
N GLN A 529 -1.75 14.96 -5.33
CA GLN A 529 -1.07 15.08 -4.03
C GLN A 529 0.30 14.39 -4.01
N TYR A 530 0.57 13.44 -4.92
CA TYR A 530 1.87 12.79 -5.07
C TYR A 530 2.91 13.63 -5.83
N ALA A 531 2.56 14.82 -6.31
CA ALA A 531 3.50 15.72 -6.99
C ALA A 531 4.72 16.04 -6.08
N GLY A 532 5.93 15.82 -6.61
CA GLY A 532 7.18 16.07 -5.89
C GLY A 532 7.64 14.94 -4.96
N TYR A 533 6.88 13.86 -4.80
CA TYR A 533 7.30 12.68 -4.04
C TYR A 533 7.97 11.63 -4.94
N THR A 534 8.65 10.67 -4.32
CA THR A 534 9.17 9.49 -5.01
C THR A 534 8.27 8.28 -4.73
N VAL A 535 7.91 7.56 -5.78
CA VAL A 535 7.19 6.28 -5.67
C VAL A 535 8.13 5.13 -6.01
N TYR A 536 7.91 3.98 -5.40
CA TYR A 536 8.56 2.74 -5.80
C TYR A 536 7.59 1.91 -6.66
N VAL A 537 8.13 1.23 -7.66
CA VAL A 537 7.46 0.19 -8.45
C VAL A 537 8.35 -1.04 -8.37
N ASP A 538 7.92 -2.04 -7.63
CA ASP A 538 8.64 -3.29 -7.45
C ASP A 538 7.99 -4.34 -8.34
N VAL A 539 8.78 -4.99 -9.19
CA VAL A 539 8.34 -5.98 -10.17
C VAL A 539 9.07 -7.29 -9.88
N PHE A 540 8.33 -8.36 -9.62
CA PHE A 540 8.89 -9.67 -9.36
C PHE A 540 8.77 -10.56 -10.58
N ASP A 541 9.82 -11.33 -10.84
CA ASP A 541 9.93 -12.31 -11.92
C ASP A 541 9.69 -11.78 -13.34
N PRO A 542 10.15 -10.56 -13.72
CA PRO A 542 9.89 -10.07 -15.06
C PRO A 542 10.76 -10.79 -16.10
N GLY A 543 10.17 -11.10 -17.24
CA GLY A 543 10.89 -11.37 -18.48
C GLY A 543 10.59 -12.71 -19.15
N ASP A 544 9.70 -13.53 -18.59
CA ASP A 544 9.47 -14.86 -19.13
C ASP A 544 8.83 -14.82 -20.53
N ILE A 545 9.55 -15.44 -21.47
CA ILE A 545 9.18 -15.50 -22.87
C ILE A 545 9.49 -16.87 -23.47
N SER A 546 8.81 -17.16 -24.57
CA SER A 546 9.28 -18.17 -25.53
C SER A 546 9.94 -17.51 -26.75
N GLY A 547 11.02 -18.12 -27.23
CA GLY A 547 11.86 -17.62 -28.32
C GLY A 547 13.20 -17.03 -27.85
N GLY A 548 14.17 -16.88 -28.77
CA GLY A 548 15.54 -16.41 -28.46
C GLY A 548 15.70 -14.89 -28.41
N GLY A 549 14.65 -14.14 -28.04
CA GLY A 549 14.58 -12.69 -28.19
C GLY A 549 14.95 -11.87 -26.94
N ASN A 550 14.72 -10.56 -27.00
CA ASN A 550 14.92 -9.64 -25.89
C ASN A 550 13.59 -9.08 -25.39
N VAL A 551 13.55 -8.76 -24.09
CA VAL A 551 12.45 -8.01 -23.46
C VAL A 551 13.03 -6.84 -22.68
N ASP A 552 12.63 -5.63 -23.05
CA ASP A 552 12.87 -4.43 -22.27
C ASP A 552 11.56 -4.01 -21.57
N VAL A 553 11.62 -3.71 -20.28
CA VAL A 553 10.49 -3.27 -19.46
C VAL A 553 10.63 -1.78 -19.17
N ASN A 554 9.57 -1.02 -19.45
CA ASN A 554 9.50 0.41 -19.17
C ASN A 554 8.33 0.75 -18.24
N ILE A 555 8.49 1.78 -17.43
CA ILE A 555 7.37 2.43 -16.74
C ILE A 555 6.98 3.69 -17.52
N LEU A 556 5.76 3.69 -18.05
CA LEU A 556 5.20 4.81 -18.81
C LEU A 556 4.41 5.73 -17.88
N THR A 557 4.62 7.02 -18.06
CA THR A 557 3.80 8.08 -17.46
C THR A 557 2.41 8.12 -18.11
N PRO A 558 1.44 8.87 -17.55
CA PRO A 558 0.10 8.98 -18.12
C PRO A 558 0.03 9.58 -19.53
N SER A 559 1.09 10.28 -19.98
CA SER A 559 1.22 10.77 -21.35
C SER A 559 1.68 9.69 -22.34
N GLY A 560 2.06 8.50 -21.86
CA GLY A 560 2.57 7.40 -22.67
C GLY A 560 4.07 7.46 -22.94
N SER A 561 4.77 8.47 -22.42
CA SER A 561 6.23 8.54 -22.46
C SER A 561 6.84 7.78 -21.29
N ILE A 562 8.02 7.18 -21.50
CA ILE A 562 8.82 6.56 -20.42
C ILE A 562 9.06 7.59 -19.32
N ALA A 563 8.95 7.17 -18.07
CA ALA A 563 9.20 8.04 -16.92
C ALA A 563 10.65 8.51 -16.91
N THR A 564 10.81 9.83 -17.07
CA THR A 564 12.10 10.52 -17.14
C THR A 564 12.03 11.73 -16.20
N PRO A 565 12.67 11.68 -15.03
CA PRO A 565 12.72 12.80 -14.12
C PRO A 565 13.53 13.95 -14.72
N THR A 566 13.23 15.18 -14.28
CA THR A 566 13.98 16.36 -14.71
C THR A 566 15.25 16.50 -13.86
N SER A 567 16.39 16.74 -14.51
CA SER A 567 17.68 16.99 -13.82
C SER A 567 17.53 18.08 -12.74
N PRO A 568 18.12 17.91 -11.54
CA PRO A 568 19.10 16.88 -11.15
C PRO A 568 18.50 15.57 -10.59
N GLN A 569 17.18 15.38 -10.60
CA GLN A 569 16.57 14.13 -10.13
C GLN A 569 16.89 12.96 -11.07
N THR A 570 17.03 11.76 -10.51
CA THR A 570 17.32 10.51 -11.25
C THR A 570 16.33 9.42 -10.87
N VAL A 571 16.11 8.47 -11.77
CA VAL A 571 15.47 7.19 -11.43
C VAL A 571 16.54 6.28 -10.84
N LEU A 572 16.18 5.46 -9.84
CA LEU A 572 17.01 4.32 -9.43
C LEU A 572 16.34 3.04 -9.91
N VAL A 573 17.08 2.17 -10.57
CA VAL A 573 16.60 0.85 -11.01
C VAL A 573 17.57 -0.21 -10.51
N GLN A 574 17.09 -1.08 -9.64
CA GLN A 574 17.94 -2.04 -8.94
C GLN A 574 17.30 -3.42 -8.81
N ASP A 575 18.13 -4.45 -8.91
CA ASP A 575 17.79 -5.82 -8.53
C ASP A 575 17.94 -5.97 -7.00
N LEU A 576 16.85 -6.26 -6.31
CA LEU A 576 16.79 -6.51 -4.87
C LEU A 576 17.06 -7.97 -4.51
N GLY A 577 17.15 -8.87 -5.50
CA GLY A 577 17.28 -10.31 -5.31
C GLY A 577 15.94 -10.97 -4.98
N THR A 578 16.00 -12.12 -4.31
CA THR A 578 14.86 -13.03 -4.11
C THR A 578 13.83 -12.54 -3.08
N SER A 579 14.18 -11.53 -2.28
CA SER A 579 13.35 -10.98 -1.21
C SER A 579 13.25 -9.47 -1.32
N ARG A 580 12.04 -8.93 -1.26
CA ARG A 580 11.77 -7.49 -1.39
C ARG A 580 12.40 -6.67 -0.26
N GLY A 581 12.62 -7.28 0.90
CA GLY A 581 13.25 -6.67 2.07
C GLY A 581 14.77 -6.48 1.98
N SER A 582 15.43 -7.13 1.02
CA SER A 582 16.90 -7.28 0.98
C SER A 582 17.64 -6.09 0.37
N ALA A 583 17.39 -4.87 0.85
CA ALA A 583 18.12 -3.69 0.40
C ALA A 583 19.65 -3.82 0.59
N ALA A 584 20.08 -4.58 1.60
CA ALA A 584 21.47 -4.96 1.81
C ALA A 584 21.91 -6.01 0.77
N GLY A 585 22.33 -5.55 -0.40
CA GLY A 585 22.71 -6.40 -1.54
C GLY A 585 22.13 -5.97 -2.88
N ALA A 586 21.28 -4.93 -2.88
CA ALA A 586 20.69 -4.41 -4.11
C ALA A 586 21.76 -3.96 -5.11
N THR A 587 21.59 -4.35 -6.37
CA THR A 587 22.53 -4.02 -7.46
C THR A 587 21.85 -3.10 -8.46
N VAL A 588 22.47 -1.95 -8.76
CA VAL A 588 21.97 -1.04 -9.79
C VAL A 588 22.12 -1.66 -11.17
N ILE A 589 21.01 -1.79 -11.91
CA ILE A 589 20.95 -2.49 -13.21
C ILE A 589 20.49 -1.59 -14.37
N GLY A 590 19.90 -0.43 -14.09
CA GLY A 590 19.37 0.50 -15.10
C GLY A 590 20.14 1.81 -15.22
N ASN A 591 19.83 2.58 -16.27
CA ASN A 591 20.33 3.94 -16.46
C ASN A 591 19.59 4.91 -15.51
N PRO A 592 20.28 5.84 -14.83
CA PRO A 592 19.64 6.81 -13.92
C PRO A 592 18.67 7.81 -14.59
N SER A 593 18.56 7.81 -15.92
CA SER A 593 17.78 8.79 -16.68
C SER A 593 16.34 8.35 -16.95
N THR A 594 16.05 7.04 -16.96
CA THR A 594 14.77 6.49 -17.44
C THR A 594 14.36 5.30 -16.59
N ALA A 595 13.07 5.17 -16.30
CA ALA A 595 12.50 3.98 -15.67
C ALA A 595 12.42 2.80 -16.66
N THR A 596 13.57 2.22 -16.98
CA THR A 596 13.74 1.13 -17.94
C THR A 596 14.79 0.12 -17.46
N PHE A 597 14.54 -1.16 -17.69
CA PHE A 597 15.53 -2.23 -17.56
C PHE A 597 15.30 -3.34 -18.61
N ARG A 598 16.32 -4.14 -18.89
CA ARG A 598 16.21 -5.33 -19.74
C ARG A 598 15.86 -6.53 -18.89
N ALA A 599 14.67 -7.10 -19.07
CA ALA A 599 14.24 -8.28 -18.33
C ALA A 599 14.78 -9.58 -18.95
N THR A 600 14.91 -9.64 -20.28
CA THR A 600 15.40 -10.82 -21.01
C THR A 600 16.38 -10.46 -22.10
N SER A 601 17.44 -11.26 -22.23
CA SER A 601 18.51 -11.07 -23.22
C SER A 601 18.81 -12.38 -23.96
N ASN A 602 18.61 -12.39 -25.28
CA ASN A 602 18.80 -13.55 -26.15
C ASN A 602 18.09 -14.83 -25.67
N GLY A 603 16.87 -14.69 -25.16
CA GLY A 603 16.06 -15.78 -24.61
C GLY A 603 16.38 -16.17 -23.17
N THR A 604 17.36 -15.53 -22.52
CA THR A 604 17.68 -15.77 -21.10
C THR A 604 17.00 -14.73 -20.21
N THR A 605 16.05 -15.16 -19.37
CA THR A 605 15.46 -14.34 -18.31
C THR A 605 16.54 -13.94 -17.30
N LEU A 606 16.66 -12.64 -17.02
CA LEU A 606 17.74 -12.10 -16.17
C LEU A 606 17.35 -12.00 -14.70
N TYR A 607 16.05 -11.92 -14.41
CA TYR A 607 15.52 -11.67 -13.06
C TYR A 607 14.48 -12.72 -12.65
N ASN A 608 14.67 -13.97 -13.09
CA ASN A 608 13.79 -15.06 -12.71
C ASN A 608 13.80 -15.25 -11.18
N GLY A 609 12.64 -15.09 -10.54
CA GLY A 609 12.45 -15.16 -9.10
C GLY A 609 13.10 -14.01 -8.32
N HIS A 610 13.42 -12.89 -8.98
CA HIS A 610 14.01 -11.70 -8.38
C HIS A 610 13.04 -10.51 -8.39
N TRP A 611 13.19 -9.62 -7.43
CA TRP A 611 12.53 -8.32 -7.40
C TRP A 611 13.39 -7.26 -8.08
N VAL A 612 12.82 -6.53 -9.02
CA VAL A 612 13.39 -5.31 -9.61
C VAL A 612 12.62 -4.09 -9.07
N GLU A 613 13.30 -3.21 -8.35
CA GLU A 613 12.74 -1.95 -7.83
C GLU A 613 13.08 -0.79 -8.75
N LEU A 614 12.07 0.03 -9.05
CA LEU A 614 12.21 1.32 -9.70
C LEU A 614 11.76 2.43 -8.76
N LEU A 615 12.68 3.28 -8.31
CA LEU A 615 12.36 4.51 -7.57
C LEU A 615 12.20 5.67 -8.55
N ILE A 616 10.97 6.13 -8.71
CA ILE A 616 10.57 7.11 -9.73
C ILE A 616 10.15 8.42 -9.05
N PRO A 617 10.91 9.51 -9.23
CA PRO A 617 10.48 10.83 -8.78
C PRO A 617 9.28 11.32 -9.59
N VAL A 618 8.20 11.68 -8.90
CA VAL A 618 7.02 12.31 -9.50
C VAL A 618 7.31 13.80 -9.70
N PRO A 619 7.10 14.36 -10.90
CA PRO A 619 7.35 15.78 -11.14
C PRO A 619 6.59 16.69 -10.16
N SER A 620 7.19 17.79 -9.73
CA SER A 620 6.50 18.78 -8.87
C SER A 620 5.33 19.47 -9.59
N SER A 621 5.35 19.47 -10.93
CA SER A 621 4.25 19.93 -11.78
C SER A 621 3.22 18.85 -12.12
N TYR A 622 3.32 17.66 -11.53
CA TYR A 622 2.42 16.54 -11.81
C TYR A 622 0.97 16.95 -11.54
N ASN A 623 0.19 16.96 -12.62
CA ASN A 623 -1.23 17.26 -12.62
C ASN A 623 -1.89 16.33 -13.66
N PRO A 624 -2.27 15.11 -13.26
CA PRO A 624 -2.80 14.13 -14.20
C PRO A 624 -4.14 14.60 -14.75
N ALA A 625 -4.22 14.78 -16.07
CA ALA A 625 -5.48 15.05 -16.75
C ALA A 625 -6.34 13.78 -16.84
N ALA A 626 -7.66 13.97 -16.89
CA ALA A 626 -8.58 12.87 -17.16
C ALA A 626 -8.40 12.38 -18.61
N GLY A 627 -7.97 11.13 -18.77
CA GLY A 627 -7.69 10.51 -20.07
C GLY A 627 -6.20 10.33 -20.30
N SER A 628 -5.69 9.14 -19.99
CA SER A 628 -4.29 8.75 -20.24
C SER A 628 -4.20 7.83 -21.44
N SER A 629 -3.09 7.87 -22.18
CA SER A 629 -2.78 6.91 -23.27
C SER A 629 -2.59 5.46 -22.77
N CYS A 630 -2.58 5.31 -21.45
CA CYS A 630 -2.22 4.13 -20.71
C CYS A 630 -3.42 3.36 -20.12
N SER A 631 -4.66 3.70 -20.50
CA SER A 631 -5.86 3.07 -19.95
C SER A 631 -6.84 2.61 -21.05
N PRO A 632 -7.43 1.41 -20.95
CA PRO A 632 -8.57 0.99 -21.80
C PRO A 632 -9.84 1.81 -21.51
N SER A 633 -9.92 2.40 -20.31
CA SER A 633 -10.99 3.28 -19.86
C SER A 633 -10.46 4.71 -19.70
N ALA A 634 -10.88 5.64 -20.57
CA ALA A 634 -10.47 7.03 -20.50
C ALA A 634 -10.74 7.64 -19.11
N GLY A 635 -9.76 8.30 -18.47
CA GLY A 635 -10.08 9.25 -17.38
C GLY A 635 -9.17 9.39 -16.16
N THR A 636 -8.11 8.60 -15.95
CA THR A 636 -7.59 8.40 -14.57
C THR A 636 -6.13 8.75 -14.29
N GLY A 637 -5.35 9.21 -15.28
CA GLY A 637 -3.92 9.51 -15.03
C GLY A 637 -3.09 8.26 -14.76
N THR A 638 -3.40 7.17 -15.46
CA THR A 638 -2.80 5.84 -15.25
C THR A 638 -1.38 5.74 -15.80
N TRP A 639 -0.49 5.17 -15.00
CA TRP A 639 0.85 4.73 -15.38
C TRP A 639 0.81 3.26 -15.81
N CYS A 640 1.63 2.88 -16.78
CA CYS A 640 1.70 1.50 -17.28
C CYS A 640 3.08 0.89 -17.11
N LEU A 641 3.10 -0.43 -17.07
CA LEU A 641 4.24 -1.24 -17.45
C LEU A 641 4.16 -1.49 -18.94
N GLN A 642 5.24 -1.28 -19.67
CA GLN A 642 5.35 -1.65 -21.08
C GLN A 642 6.40 -2.74 -21.24
N TYR A 643 6.02 -3.84 -21.87
CA TYR A 643 6.97 -4.80 -22.42
C TYR A 643 7.26 -4.40 -23.86
N VAL A 644 8.55 -4.32 -24.20
CA VAL A 644 9.03 -4.14 -25.56
C VAL A 644 9.77 -5.41 -25.94
N THR A 645 9.25 -6.09 -26.97
CA THR A 645 9.70 -7.42 -27.38
C THR A 645 10.35 -7.36 -28.76
N SER A 646 11.40 -8.16 -28.95
CA SER A 646 11.96 -8.41 -30.29
C SER A 646 11.04 -9.30 -31.14
N THR A 647 11.31 -9.38 -32.44
CA THR A 647 10.57 -10.26 -33.36
C THR A 647 10.64 -11.73 -32.93
N GLY A 648 9.52 -12.46 -33.08
CA GLY A 648 9.45 -13.90 -32.77
C GLY A 648 9.37 -14.25 -31.29
N VAL A 649 8.99 -13.28 -30.44
CA VAL A 649 8.82 -13.47 -29.00
C VAL A 649 7.33 -13.56 -28.64
N THR A 650 6.98 -14.56 -27.83
CA THR A 650 5.69 -14.61 -27.12
C THR A 650 5.98 -14.44 -25.63
N SER A 651 5.36 -13.44 -25.01
CA SER A 651 5.36 -13.27 -23.56
C SER A 651 4.27 -14.17 -22.96
N THR A 652 4.69 -14.98 -22.00
CA THR A 652 3.85 -15.89 -21.22
C THR A 652 4.30 -15.75 -19.78
N ASP A 653 4.15 -14.53 -19.29
CA ASP A 653 4.81 -14.08 -18.07
C ASP A 653 3.79 -13.90 -16.95
N THR A 654 4.12 -14.38 -15.76
CA THR A 654 3.40 -14.04 -14.53
C THR A 654 4.23 -13.02 -13.79
N VAL A 655 3.65 -11.88 -13.50
CA VAL A 655 4.36 -10.79 -12.85
C VAL A 655 3.61 -10.38 -11.59
N THR A 656 4.31 -10.38 -10.46
CA THR A 656 3.83 -9.73 -9.24
C THR A 656 4.37 -8.31 -9.17
N VAL A 657 3.51 -7.35 -8.86
CA VAL A 657 3.90 -5.95 -8.69
C VAL A 657 3.41 -5.38 -7.37
N THR A 658 4.25 -4.53 -6.77
CA THR A 658 3.94 -3.78 -5.56
C THR A 658 4.31 -2.33 -5.76
N ILE A 659 3.43 -1.43 -5.37
CA ILE A 659 3.56 0.00 -5.67
C ILE A 659 3.25 0.80 -4.42
N GLY A 660 4.04 1.85 -4.17
CA GLY A 660 3.79 2.71 -3.03
C GLY A 660 4.71 3.92 -2.98
N LEU A 661 4.62 4.62 -1.85
CA LEU A 661 5.39 5.82 -1.58
C LEU A 661 6.74 5.45 -0.95
N GLN A 662 7.82 6.08 -1.41
CA GLN A 662 9.07 6.09 -0.65
C GLN A 662 8.95 7.08 0.52
N GLY A 663 8.55 6.59 1.70
CA GLY A 663 8.39 7.39 2.91
C GLY A 663 7.06 7.14 3.60
N ASN A 664 6.63 8.09 4.45
CA ASN A 664 5.38 8.00 5.19
C ASN A 664 4.26 8.79 4.48
N PRO A 665 3.09 8.16 4.18
CA PRO A 665 1.96 8.87 3.60
C PRO A 665 1.41 10.00 4.50
N ALA A 666 1.59 9.90 5.81
CA ALA A 666 1.34 10.98 6.76
C ALA A 666 2.63 11.74 7.05
N HIS A 667 2.65 13.05 6.75
CA HIS A 667 3.83 13.87 6.95
C HIS A 667 3.44 15.32 7.31
N LEU A 668 4.37 16.03 7.94
CA LEU A 668 4.21 17.45 8.26
C LEU A 668 4.43 18.29 6.99
N ILE A 669 3.55 19.27 6.77
CA ILE A 669 3.81 20.34 5.82
C ILE A 669 4.58 21.41 6.59
N THR A 670 5.82 21.67 6.18
CA THR A 670 6.56 22.81 6.69
C THR A 670 5.88 24.08 6.19
N GLY A 671 5.29 24.84 7.11
CA GLY A 671 4.78 26.20 6.86
C GLY A 671 5.88 27.23 6.78
#